data_AF-A0A1V5ZN57-F1
#
_entry.id   AF-A0A1V5ZN57-F1
#
_cell.length_a   1.000
_cell.length_b   1.000
_cell.length_c   1.000
_cell.angle_alpha   90.00
_cell.angle_beta   90.00
_cell.angle_gamma   90.00
#
_symmetry.space_group_name_H-M   'P 1'
#
loop_
_entity.id
_entity.type
_entity.pdbx_description
1 polymer ?
#
loop_
_entity_poly.entity_id
_entity_poly.type
_entity_poly.pdbx_seq_one_letter_code
_entity_poly.pdbx_strand_id
1 'polypeptide(L)'
;MQGEPSELFVAPHGNDANEGSARAPFATLERARDQIRVLGTSAGLPEGGVTVWIRGGVYQRQRAFELTEGDSGKGSSPITYRACPGESVRVIGGVIISRFSRVDDESVLKRLKPSVRDRVLSADLSEHGVTDCGTLTSRGFARPVLPAHAELFVDGEPMTLAQWPQSGEFLKIAGFDKPLKDEWGTTTGDLTGGFTYEGDCPLTWEPDDDIWVHGYWSYDWANSYERVRHIDPRTRTVTTHPPHGNYSYRVGQRFYFLNVLEELDAPGEYYVDRRRGRLYLLPPDEQEVPRDVILSILEAPLVALQRVSHVSFEDLTFECSRGDGIVATGCEHVSVKACTIKNLGNRGIVIRGGKNVAVAGCTVFNNGDGGFDIEGGDRQTLEPADHVVANNHIHHIARWSRCYQTAINVHGVGHLITHNLIHDLPHCAILFWGNEITVENNEIYSVCLETGDAGAIYTGRDYTFRGNVIRRNFIHHTGGVGMGSMAVYMDDCVSGTSICENIFWDVTRAVFLGGGRDFEVRNNVFVDCHPAIELDSRGTSDHPVWRRMVMGYMKEQYEKMRPSEPPYRVRYPELAAIEPYFSGTNGVPPEGNVITHNVCLGEWVRIDESAAPLVEIRDNFVDGEPSFCDPAYGVFALGPNSPVVQAGFAPIPVEEIGLVRNEVRTSIPPRVGTRLEHVHRENRNGVLVSAKNLGDSPAEGSLRLRVRRAGVPVPLAFPEWKFTLLPGETASSEFPLEGVDGSVTVETYSKVPDVRPSRLTIALDA
;
A
#
# COMPACT_ATOMS: atom_id res chain seq x y z
N MET A 1 -27.52 -29.08 -19.01
CA MET A 1 -27.13 -28.11 -20.05
C MET A 1 -27.50 -26.76 -19.47
N GLN A 2 -26.53 -25.98 -19.00
CA GLN A 2 -26.78 -24.59 -18.60
C GLN A 2 -27.19 -23.81 -19.85
N GLY A 3 -28.24 -22.99 -19.78
CA GLY A 3 -28.64 -22.11 -20.88
C GLY A 3 -27.48 -21.19 -21.28
N GLU A 4 -27.36 -20.87 -22.57
CA GLU A 4 -26.36 -19.90 -23.04
C GLU A 4 -26.70 -18.50 -22.50
N PRO A 5 -25.71 -17.75 -21.99
CA PRO A 5 -25.93 -16.39 -21.53
C PRO A 5 -26.41 -15.49 -22.67
N SER A 6 -27.28 -14.54 -22.37
CA SER A 6 -27.60 -13.46 -23.32
C SER A 6 -26.43 -12.49 -23.42
N GLU A 7 -26.14 -12.03 -24.63
CA GLU A 7 -24.99 -11.16 -24.89
C GLU A 7 -25.43 -9.75 -25.29
N LEU A 8 -24.82 -8.74 -24.67
CA LEU A 8 -24.95 -7.34 -25.03
C LEU A 8 -23.56 -6.77 -25.31
N PHE A 9 -23.46 -5.81 -26.24
CA PHE A 9 -22.19 -5.23 -26.65
C PHE A 9 -22.17 -3.71 -26.46
N VAL A 10 -21.05 -3.20 -25.94
CA VAL A 10 -20.79 -1.76 -25.77
C VAL A 10 -19.48 -1.41 -26.48
N ALA A 11 -19.44 -0.32 -27.25
CA ALA A 11 -18.25 0.12 -27.99
C ALA A 11 -18.08 1.65 -27.96
N PRO A 12 -16.85 2.20 -28.02
CA PRO A 12 -16.63 3.65 -27.99
C PRO A 12 -17.28 4.41 -29.16
N HIS A 13 -17.46 3.72 -30.30
CA HIS A 13 -18.14 4.24 -31.50
C HIS A 13 -19.55 3.65 -31.69
N GLY A 14 -20.12 3.06 -30.64
CA GLY A 14 -21.49 2.55 -30.64
C GLY A 14 -22.52 3.68 -30.63
N ASN A 15 -23.80 3.31 -30.53
CA ASN A 15 -24.90 4.26 -30.40
C ASN A 15 -25.96 3.67 -29.45
N ASP A 16 -26.42 4.45 -28.47
CA ASP A 16 -27.40 3.98 -27.48
C ASP A 16 -28.81 3.75 -28.05
N ALA A 17 -29.05 4.18 -29.29
CA ALA A 17 -30.24 3.83 -30.06
C ALA A 17 -30.14 2.45 -30.75
N ASN A 18 -28.96 1.82 -30.75
CA ASN A 18 -28.79 0.48 -31.32
C ASN A 18 -29.46 -0.60 -30.45
N GLU A 19 -29.47 -1.84 -30.94
CA GLU A 19 -30.04 -2.99 -30.23
C GLU A 19 -29.07 -3.65 -29.24
N GLY A 20 -27.78 -3.30 -29.26
CA GLY A 20 -26.76 -3.87 -28.37
C GLY A 20 -26.16 -5.18 -28.87
N SER A 21 -26.29 -5.51 -30.16
CA SER A 21 -25.65 -6.68 -30.77
C SER A 21 -24.20 -6.40 -31.14
N ALA A 22 -23.40 -7.44 -31.41
CA ALA A 22 -21.99 -7.29 -31.81
C ALA A 22 -21.80 -6.41 -33.07
N ARG A 23 -22.81 -6.33 -33.95
CA ARG A 23 -22.80 -5.51 -35.18
C ARG A 23 -23.34 -4.10 -34.95
N ALA A 24 -24.17 -3.92 -33.94
CA ALA A 24 -24.79 -2.64 -33.57
C ALA A 24 -24.71 -2.46 -32.05
N PRO A 25 -23.50 -2.20 -31.50
CA PRO A 25 -23.30 -2.10 -30.06
C PRO A 25 -23.85 -0.79 -29.50
N PHE A 26 -24.18 -0.79 -28.21
CA PHE A 26 -24.47 0.44 -27.46
C PHE A 26 -23.21 1.32 -27.35
N ALA A 27 -23.39 2.60 -27.06
CA ALA A 27 -22.28 3.51 -26.77
C ALA A 27 -21.89 3.47 -25.28
N THR A 28 -22.84 3.26 -24.38
CA THR A 28 -22.65 3.42 -22.93
C THR A 28 -22.94 2.16 -22.11
N LEU A 29 -22.29 2.07 -20.95
CA LEU A 29 -22.58 1.03 -19.95
C LEU A 29 -24.00 1.20 -19.37
N GLU A 30 -24.43 2.45 -19.19
CA GLU A 30 -25.77 2.80 -18.73
C GLU A 30 -26.86 2.21 -19.63
N ARG A 31 -26.70 2.31 -20.95
CA ARG A 31 -27.68 1.77 -21.89
C ARG A 31 -27.75 0.23 -21.82
N ALA A 32 -26.61 -0.44 -21.65
CA ALA A 32 -26.56 -1.88 -21.45
C ALA A 32 -27.26 -2.30 -20.15
N ARG A 33 -26.97 -1.62 -19.04
CA ARG A 33 -27.68 -1.81 -17.74
C ARG A 33 -29.19 -1.65 -17.91
N ASP A 34 -29.62 -0.58 -18.57
CA ASP A 34 -31.04 -0.29 -18.76
C ASP A 34 -31.72 -1.37 -19.63
N GLN A 35 -31.00 -1.94 -20.61
CA GLN A 35 -31.49 -3.09 -21.38
C GLN A 35 -31.66 -4.34 -20.50
N ILE A 36 -30.73 -4.60 -19.58
CA ILE A 36 -30.82 -5.72 -18.64
C ILE A 36 -32.03 -5.58 -17.73
N ARG A 37 -32.33 -4.38 -17.24
CA ARG A 37 -33.55 -4.09 -16.46
C ARG A 37 -34.83 -4.42 -17.23
N VAL A 38 -34.87 -4.07 -18.52
CA VAL A 38 -36.01 -4.40 -19.40
C VAL A 38 -36.13 -5.92 -19.58
N LEU A 39 -35.03 -6.64 -19.76
CA LEU A 39 -35.04 -8.11 -19.85
C LEU A 39 -35.55 -8.72 -18.54
N GLY A 40 -35.02 -8.28 -17.40
CA GLY A 40 -35.38 -8.78 -16.08
C GLY A 40 -36.86 -8.58 -15.72
N THR A 41 -37.49 -7.52 -16.21
CA THR A 41 -38.92 -7.22 -15.97
C THR A 41 -39.87 -7.88 -16.97
N SER A 42 -39.47 -8.04 -18.23
CA SER A 42 -40.35 -8.56 -19.29
C SER A 42 -40.37 -10.08 -19.38
N ALA A 43 -39.20 -10.71 -19.36
CA ALA A 43 -39.03 -12.16 -19.55
C ALA A 43 -38.33 -12.85 -18.37
N GLY A 44 -37.77 -12.08 -17.44
CA GLY A 44 -36.81 -12.56 -16.45
C GLY A 44 -35.40 -12.67 -17.05
N LEU A 45 -34.38 -12.69 -16.17
CA LEU A 45 -33.01 -12.95 -16.62
C LEU A 45 -32.89 -14.41 -17.11
N PRO A 46 -32.22 -14.66 -18.25
CA PRO A 46 -32.05 -16.00 -18.79
C PRO A 46 -31.22 -16.89 -17.87
N GLU A 47 -31.42 -18.20 -17.95
CA GLU A 47 -30.51 -19.18 -17.34
C GLU A 47 -29.11 -19.01 -17.97
N GLY A 48 -28.05 -18.99 -17.17
CA GLY A 48 -26.70 -18.64 -17.61
C GLY A 48 -26.37 -17.14 -17.52
N GLY A 49 -27.38 -16.27 -17.40
CA GLY A 49 -27.19 -14.85 -17.11
C GLY A 49 -26.99 -13.96 -18.32
N VAL A 50 -26.50 -12.73 -18.09
CA VAL A 50 -26.23 -11.75 -19.15
C VAL A 50 -24.77 -11.34 -19.12
N THR A 51 -24.09 -11.43 -20.26
CA THR A 51 -22.74 -10.92 -20.46
C THR A 51 -22.78 -9.63 -21.26
N VAL A 52 -22.24 -8.55 -20.70
CA VAL A 52 -21.98 -7.28 -21.37
C VAL A 52 -20.52 -7.28 -21.84
N TRP A 53 -20.34 -7.52 -23.13
CA TRP A 53 -19.06 -7.47 -23.83
C TRP A 53 -18.69 -6.02 -24.18
N ILE A 54 -17.56 -5.55 -23.66
CA ILE A 54 -17.08 -4.19 -23.84
C ILE A 54 -15.90 -4.21 -24.81
N ARG A 55 -16.04 -3.50 -25.93
CA ARG A 55 -15.00 -3.39 -26.97
C ARG A 55 -13.88 -2.47 -26.53
N GLY A 56 -12.68 -2.71 -27.04
CA GLY A 56 -11.48 -1.98 -26.69
C GLY A 56 -11.58 -0.48 -27.00
N GLY A 57 -11.03 0.33 -26.10
CA GLY A 57 -11.00 1.77 -26.20
C GLY A 57 -11.15 2.48 -24.85
N VAL A 58 -11.32 3.80 -24.93
CA VAL A 58 -11.40 4.70 -23.76
C VAL A 58 -12.84 5.12 -23.52
N TYR A 59 -13.31 4.93 -22.30
CA TYR A 59 -14.64 5.28 -21.81
C TYR A 59 -14.51 6.36 -20.75
N GLN A 60 -14.58 7.63 -21.17
CA GLN A 60 -14.53 8.79 -20.28
C GLN A 60 -15.79 8.90 -19.43
N ARG A 61 -15.63 9.09 -18.13
CA ARG A 61 -16.70 9.19 -17.14
C ARG A 61 -16.76 10.60 -16.55
N GLN A 62 -17.92 11.23 -16.66
CA GLN A 62 -18.25 12.47 -15.93
C GLN A 62 -19.03 12.19 -14.63
N ARG A 63 -19.46 10.94 -14.43
CA ARG A 63 -20.18 10.45 -13.25
C ARG A 63 -19.93 8.96 -13.04
N ALA A 64 -20.17 8.49 -11.82
CA ALA A 64 -20.09 7.07 -11.48
C ALA A 64 -20.98 6.20 -12.39
N PHE A 65 -20.54 4.98 -12.70
CA PHE A 65 -21.42 3.95 -13.23
C PHE A 65 -22.16 3.31 -12.06
N GLU A 66 -23.43 3.66 -11.91
CA GLU A 66 -24.24 3.26 -10.75
C GLU A 66 -25.07 2.02 -11.05
N LEU A 67 -24.88 0.99 -10.22
CA LEU A 67 -25.76 -0.18 -10.11
C LEU A 67 -26.42 -0.19 -8.73
N THR A 68 -27.70 -0.51 -8.72
CA THR A 68 -28.55 -0.58 -7.53
C THR A 68 -29.15 -1.98 -7.40
N GLU A 69 -29.88 -2.24 -6.34
CA GLU A 69 -30.61 -3.49 -6.13
C GLU A 69 -31.40 -3.98 -7.36
N GLY A 70 -31.98 -3.07 -8.15
CA GLY A 70 -32.71 -3.40 -9.39
C GLY A 70 -31.83 -3.91 -10.54
N ASP A 71 -30.52 -3.88 -10.38
CA ASP A 71 -29.50 -4.35 -11.33
C ASP A 71 -28.90 -5.71 -10.92
N SER A 72 -29.49 -6.37 -9.93
CA SER A 72 -28.99 -7.65 -9.41
C SER A 72 -29.27 -8.80 -10.38
N GLY A 73 -28.28 -9.69 -10.50
CA GLY A 73 -28.45 -11.01 -11.07
C GLY A 73 -29.05 -12.00 -10.06
N LYS A 74 -28.98 -13.29 -10.40
CA LYS A 74 -29.31 -14.42 -9.51
C LYS A 74 -28.23 -15.48 -9.64
N GLY A 75 -28.16 -16.41 -8.69
CA GLY A 75 -27.18 -17.51 -8.74
C GLY A 75 -27.17 -18.30 -10.06
N SER A 76 -28.34 -18.54 -10.68
CA SER A 76 -28.46 -19.20 -12.00
C SER A 76 -28.39 -18.24 -13.19
N SER A 77 -28.42 -16.94 -12.94
CA SER A 77 -28.57 -15.87 -13.95
C SER A 77 -27.74 -14.63 -13.55
N PRO A 78 -26.40 -14.75 -13.46
CA PRO A 78 -25.54 -13.63 -13.07
C PRO A 78 -25.48 -12.55 -14.15
N ILE A 79 -24.93 -11.39 -13.81
CA ILE A 79 -24.62 -10.34 -14.79
C ILE A 79 -23.12 -10.07 -14.77
N THR A 80 -22.49 -10.09 -15.94
CA THR A 80 -21.04 -9.93 -16.09
C THR A 80 -20.72 -8.80 -17.04
N TYR A 81 -19.96 -7.80 -16.60
CA TYR A 81 -19.39 -6.74 -17.43
C TYR A 81 -17.92 -7.09 -17.71
N ARG A 82 -17.56 -7.32 -18.98
CA ARG A 82 -16.21 -7.79 -19.31
C ARG A 82 -15.68 -7.27 -20.63
N ALA A 83 -14.36 -7.13 -20.74
CA ALA A 83 -13.73 -6.85 -22.02
C ALA A 83 -13.95 -7.98 -23.03
N CYS A 84 -14.01 -7.63 -24.31
CA CYS A 84 -13.89 -8.60 -25.39
C CYS A 84 -12.49 -9.25 -25.36
N PRO A 85 -12.37 -10.56 -25.66
CA PRO A 85 -11.09 -11.26 -25.54
C PRO A 85 -9.98 -10.59 -26.37
N GLY A 86 -8.88 -10.23 -25.69
CA GLY A 86 -7.71 -9.60 -26.31
C GLY A 86 -7.86 -8.10 -26.61
N GLU A 87 -8.98 -7.49 -26.24
CA GLU A 87 -9.21 -6.04 -26.39
C GLU A 87 -8.96 -5.31 -25.05
N SER A 88 -8.32 -4.14 -25.09
CA SER A 88 -8.04 -3.33 -23.88
C SER A 88 -9.12 -2.28 -23.66
N VAL A 89 -9.78 -2.33 -22.50
CA VAL A 89 -10.85 -1.40 -22.10
C VAL A 89 -10.37 -0.51 -20.95
N ARG A 90 -10.36 0.81 -21.18
CA ARG A 90 -9.97 1.83 -20.19
C ARG A 90 -11.19 2.66 -19.79
N VAL A 91 -11.64 2.53 -18.55
CA VAL A 91 -12.68 3.38 -17.94
C VAL A 91 -11.98 4.47 -17.14
N ILE A 92 -12.06 5.72 -17.63
CA ILE A 92 -11.27 6.82 -17.07
C ILE A 92 -12.14 7.90 -16.42
N GLY A 93 -11.67 8.43 -15.29
CA GLY A 93 -12.30 9.56 -14.57
C GLY A 93 -11.69 10.92 -14.93
N GLY A 94 -11.02 11.00 -16.07
CA GLY A 94 -10.23 12.15 -16.50
C GLY A 94 -10.55 12.59 -17.92
N VAL A 95 -9.96 13.72 -18.31
CA VAL A 95 -10.06 14.30 -19.65
C VAL A 95 -8.71 14.16 -20.34
N ILE A 96 -8.72 13.78 -21.61
CA ILE A 96 -7.52 13.76 -22.45
C ILE A 96 -7.17 15.21 -22.80
N ILE A 97 -5.98 15.65 -22.40
CA ILE A 97 -5.45 16.98 -22.69
C ILE A 97 -4.55 16.89 -23.93
N SER A 98 -4.72 17.86 -24.81
CA SER A 98 -4.01 17.98 -26.08
C SER A 98 -3.61 19.44 -26.32
N ARG A 99 -3.13 19.76 -27.52
CA ARG A 99 -2.81 21.14 -27.95
C ARG A 99 -1.79 21.85 -27.04
N PHE A 100 -0.78 21.11 -26.60
CA PHE A 100 0.35 21.70 -25.88
C PHE A 100 1.15 22.64 -26.77
N SER A 101 1.57 23.77 -26.19
CA SER A 101 2.49 24.73 -26.80
C SER A 101 3.56 25.12 -25.79
N ARG A 102 4.74 25.53 -26.26
CA ARG A 102 5.76 26.08 -25.36
C ARG A 102 5.23 27.34 -24.69
N VAL A 103 5.56 27.53 -23.42
CA VAL A 103 5.19 28.75 -22.70
C VAL A 103 5.83 29.96 -23.37
N ASP A 104 5.01 30.96 -23.72
CA ASP A 104 5.43 32.25 -24.29
C ASP A 104 4.99 33.46 -23.44
N ASP A 105 4.19 33.24 -22.39
CA ASP A 105 3.77 34.27 -21.45
C ASP A 105 4.98 34.75 -20.60
N GLU A 106 5.43 35.97 -20.88
CA GLU A 106 6.53 36.64 -20.19
C GLU A 106 6.37 36.73 -18.66
N SER A 107 5.14 36.77 -18.14
CA SER A 107 4.89 36.77 -16.69
C SER A 107 5.17 35.41 -16.06
N VAL A 108 4.91 34.33 -16.79
CA VAL A 108 5.20 32.94 -16.37
C VAL A 108 6.68 32.63 -16.56
N LEU A 109 7.26 32.99 -17.71
CA LEU A 109 8.68 32.74 -18.03
C LEU A 109 9.66 33.38 -17.05
N LYS A 110 9.27 34.49 -16.39
CA LYS A 110 10.08 35.14 -15.35
C LYS A 110 10.09 34.39 -14.01
N ARG A 111 9.10 33.54 -13.77
CA ARG A 111 8.98 32.71 -12.55
C ARG A 111 9.72 31.38 -12.70
N LEU A 112 9.80 30.85 -13.93
CA LEU A 112 10.49 29.59 -14.22
C LEU A 112 12.02 29.73 -14.19
N LYS A 113 12.71 28.68 -13.73
CA LYS A 113 14.18 28.64 -13.74
C LYS A 113 14.71 28.74 -15.17
N PRO A 114 15.80 29.50 -15.42
CA PRO A 114 16.35 29.66 -16.76
C PRO A 114 16.74 28.36 -17.47
N SER A 115 17.07 27.30 -16.71
CA SER A 115 17.48 25.99 -17.21
C SER A 115 16.37 25.17 -17.85
N VAL A 116 15.09 25.48 -17.57
CA VAL A 116 13.94 24.67 -18.01
C VAL A 116 12.88 25.46 -18.75
N ARG A 117 12.85 26.79 -18.62
CA ARG A 117 11.75 27.64 -19.11
C ARG A 117 11.46 27.53 -20.61
N ASP A 118 12.44 27.16 -21.43
CA ASP A 118 12.26 26.95 -22.88
C ASP A 118 11.62 25.59 -23.21
N ARG A 119 11.60 24.66 -22.26
CA ARG A 119 11.06 23.30 -22.39
C ARG A 119 9.68 23.11 -21.78
N VAL A 120 9.24 24.02 -20.91
CA VAL A 120 7.92 23.92 -20.28
C VAL A 120 6.82 24.07 -21.34
N LEU A 121 5.91 23.10 -21.35
CA LEU A 121 4.72 23.08 -22.17
C LEU A 121 3.53 23.61 -21.38
N SER A 122 2.56 24.20 -22.08
CA SER A 122 1.28 24.63 -21.51
C SER A 122 0.10 24.24 -22.37
N ALA A 123 -1.04 24.02 -21.71
CA ALA A 123 -2.33 23.79 -22.35
C ALA A 123 -3.43 24.61 -21.63
N ASP A 124 -4.37 25.13 -22.42
CA ASP A 124 -5.59 25.76 -21.91
C ASP A 124 -6.62 24.68 -21.56
N LEU A 125 -6.99 24.62 -20.29
CA LEU A 125 -7.91 23.59 -19.77
C LEU A 125 -9.35 23.85 -20.23
N SER A 126 -9.72 25.10 -20.49
CA SER A 126 -11.05 25.46 -20.96
C SER A 126 -11.33 24.95 -22.38
N GLU A 127 -10.30 24.84 -23.23
CA GLU A 127 -10.41 24.23 -24.57
C GLU A 127 -10.78 22.74 -24.53
N HIS A 128 -10.56 22.10 -23.38
CA HIS A 128 -10.85 20.69 -23.13
C HIS A 128 -12.12 20.50 -22.27
N GLY A 129 -12.87 21.58 -22.02
CA GLY A 129 -14.08 21.55 -21.18
C GLY A 129 -13.80 21.38 -19.68
N VAL A 130 -12.55 21.56 -19.23
CA VAL A 130 -12.18 21.47 -17.83
C VAL A 130 -12.36 22.84 -17.19
N THR A 131 -13.38 22.96 -16.33
CA THR A 131 -13.68 24.19 -15.57
C THR A 131 -13.39 24.04 -14.08
N ASP A 132 -13.18 22.82 -13.60
CA ASP A 132 -12.83 22.50 -12.22
C ASP A 132 -11.64 21.53 -12.21
N CYS A 133 -10.55 21.96 -11.58
CA CYS A 133 -9.32 21.18 -11.41
C CYS A 133 -9.18 20.63 -9.99
N GLY A 134 -10.25 20.68 -9.21
CA GLY A 134 -10.22 20.38 -7.79
C GLY A 134 -9.36 21.34 -6.99
N THR A 135 -9.29 21.09 -5.69
CA THR A 135 -8.41 21.81 -4.77
C THR A 135 -7.54 20.82 -4.02
N LEU A 136 -6.34 21.25 -3.66
CA LEU A 136 -5.54 20.53 -2.67
C LEU A 136 -6.26 20.64 -1.31
N THR A 137 -6.25 19.55 -0.55
CA THR A 137 -6.89 19.46 0.76
C THR A 137 -5.93 18.84 1.75
N SER A 138 -6.11 19.16 3.05
CA SER A 138 -5.33 18.50 4.10
C SER A 138 -5.64 17.00 4.10
N ARG A 139 -4.59 16.20 3.94
CA ARG A 139 -4.66 14.74 3.76
C ARG A 139 -3.56 14.06 4.59
N GLY A 140 -3.72 12.78 4.93
CA GLY A 140 -2.75 12.00 5.71
C GLY A 140 -3.33 11.39 6.98
N PHE A 141 -2.48 11.21 8.00
CA PHE A 141 -2.82 10.54 9.25
C PHE A 141 -4.03 11.17 9.97
N ALA A 142 -5.01 10.33 10.31
CA ALA A 142 -6.30 10.69 10.90
C ALA A 142 -7.04 11.83 10.16
N ARG A 143 -6.89 11.88 8.83
CA ARG A 143 -7.71 12.72 7.94
C ARG A 143 -8.75 11.86 7.21
N PRO A 144 -9.91 12.43 6.87
CA PRO A 144 -10.84 11.76 5.98
C PRO A 144 -10.21 11.60 4.59
N VAL A 145 -10.57 10.51 3.91
CA VAL A 145 -10.30 10.34 2.48
C VAL A 145 -11.25 11.27 1.72
N LEU A 146 -10.69 12.30 1.09
CA LEU A 146 -11.40 13.27 0.26
C LEU A 146 -10.95 13.13 -1.19
N PRO A 147 -11.75 13.51 -2.20
CA PRO A 147 -11.30 13.52 -3.59
C PRO A 147 -9.96 14.25 -3.74
N ALA A 148 -9.04 13.66 -4.50
CA ALA A 148 -7.75 14.29 -4.79
C ALA A 148 -7.92 15.61 -5.55
N HIS A 149 -6.86 16.38 -5.67
CA HIS A 149 -6.77 17.46 -6.66
C HIS A 149 -6.68 16.85 -8.07
N ALA A 150 -6.78 17.67 -9.12
CA ALA A 150 -6.51 17.20 -10.48
C ALA A 150 -5.06 16.75 -10.60
N GLU A 151 -4.89 15.48 -10.94
CA GLU A 151 -3.60 14.84 -11.17
C GLU A 151 -3.36 14.68 -12.66
N LEU A 152 -2.10 14.81 -13.05
CA LEU A 152 -1.68 14.65 -14.43
C LEU A 152 -1.01 13.28 -14.62
N PHE A 153 -1.42 12.58 -15.67
CA PHE A 153 -0.84 11.30 -16.09
C PHE A 153 -0.32 11.43 -17.52
N VAL A 154 0.88 10.94 -17.76
CA VAL A 154 1.53 10.97 -19.07
C VAL A 154 1.95 9.54 -19.41
N ASP A 155 1.42 9.02 -20.52
CA ASP A 155 1.68 7.67 -21.02
C ASP A 155 1.46 6.57 -19.95
N GLY A 156 0.46 6.81 -19.09
CA GLY A 156 0.06 5.89 -18.02
C GLY A 156 0.83 6.07 -16.70
N GLU A 157 1.80 6.98 -16.62
CA GLU A 157 2.56 7.28 -15.40
C GLU A 157 2.06 8.57 -14.72
N PRO A 158 1.95 8.61 -13.38
CA PRO A 158 1.60 9.81 -12.64
C PRO A 158 2.75 10.82 -12.65
N MET A 159 2.45 12.07 -12.96
CA MET A 159 3.39 13.18 -12.88
C MET A 159 3.47 13.74 -11.46
N THR A 160 4.56 14.44 -11.15
CA THR A 160 4.83 15.00 -9.82
C THR A 160 4.42 16.47 -9.75
N LEU A 161 3.72 16.89 -8.70
CA LEU A 161 3.51 18.34 -8.51
C LEU A 161 4.88 19.01 -8.30
N ALA A 162 5.10 20.15 -8.94
CA ALA A 162 6.29 20.95 -8.74
C ALA A 162 6.54 21.20 -7.24
N GLN A 163 7.73 20.81 -6.76
CA GLN A 163 8.03 20.72 -5.33
C GLN A 163 9.49 21.06 -5.01
N TRP A 164 9.73 21.43 -3.76
CA TRP A 164 11.07 21.65 -3.23
C TRP A 164 11.24 21.01 -1.84
N PRO A 165 12.26 20.15 -1.65
CA PRO A 165 13.31 19.77 -2.60
C PRO A 165 12.79 18.77 -3.65
N GLN A 166 13.67 18.26 -4.50
CA GLN A 166 13.28 17.33 -5.57
C GLN A 166 12.67 16.04 -5.01
N SER A 167 11.93 15.33 -5.85
CA SER A 167 11.20 14.11 -5.45
C SER A 167 12.10 13.06 -4.80
N GLY A 168 11.68 12.59 -3.62
CA GLY A 168 12.44 11.64 -2.79
C GLY A 168 13.37 12.28 -1.77
N GLU A 169 13.51 13.61 -1.77
CA GLU A 169 14.27 14.36 -0.78
C GLU A 169 13.36 15.07 0.24
N PHE A 170 13.93 15.41 1.40
CA PHE A 170 13.22 16.17 2.43
C PHE A 170 14.11 17.24 3.04
N LEU A 171 13.52 18.38 3.35
CA LEU A 171 14.08 19.38 4.26
C LEU A 171 13.89 18.91 5.72
N LYS A 172 14.56 19.59 6.64
CA LYS A 172 14.41 19.38 8.09
C LYS A 172 13.90 20.64 8.78
N ILE A 173 13.03 20.46 9.75
CA ILE A 173 12.58 21.54 10.66
C ILE A 173 13.80 22.01 11.45
N ALA A 174 14.15 23.29 11.31
CA ALA A 174 15.31 23.88 11.96
C ALA A 174 14.99 24.38 13.39
N GLY A 175 13.75 24.78 13.64
CA GLY A 175 13.33 25.37 14.90
C GLY A 175 11.85 25.73 14.94
N PHE A 176 11.43 26.32 16.07
CA PHE A 176 10.08 26.82 16.31
C PHE A 176 10.12 27.94 17.37
N ASP A 177 9.19 28.90 17.29
CA ASP A 177 9.19 30.07 18.18
C ASP A 177 8.26 29.92 19.40
N LYS A 178 7.27 29.02 19.31
CA LYS A 178 6.27 28.79 20.38
C LYS A 178 6.46 27.39 20.99
N PRO A 179 7.23 27.23 22.08
CA PRO A 179 7.48 25.93 22.69
C PRO A 179 6.27 25.43 23.51
N LEU A 180 6.06 24.11 23.53
CA LEU A 180 5.16 23.38 24.42
C LEU A 180 5.80 22.05 24.88
N LYS A 181 5.16 21.36 25.83
CA LYS A 181 5.53 19.99 26.23
C LYS A 181 4.57 18.98 25.64
N ASP A 182 5.11 17.96 24.96
CA ASP A 182 4.29 16.86 24.45
C ASP A 182 3.91 15.86 25.56
N GLU A 183 3.18 14.80 25.19
CA GLU A 183 2.70 13.76 26.12
C GLU A 183 3.82 12.95 26.77
N TRP A 184 5.06 13.04 26.26
CA TRP A 184 6.26 12.42 26.80
C TRP A 184 7.14 13.42 27.57
N GLY A 185 6.67 14.66 27.75
CA GLY A 185 7.41 15.73 28.42
C GLY A 185 8.55 16.35 27.58
N THR A 186 8.64 16.02 26.30
CA THR A 186 9.64 16.57 25.37
C THR A 186 9.23 17.98 24.95
N THR A 187 10.20 18.91 24.90
CA THR A 187 9.94 20.26 24.38
C THR A 187 9.79 20.21 22.87
N THR A 188 8.63 20.66 22.38
CA THR A 188 8.27 20.66 20.96
C THR A 188 7.61 21.99 20.57
N GLY A 189 7.41 22.23 19.28
CA GLY A 189 6.81 23.45 18.75
C GLY A 189 5.29 23.35 18.62
N ASP A 190 4.59 24.37 19.09
CA ASP A 190 3.16 24.54 18.90
C ASP A 190 2.84 24.74 17.41
N LEU A 191 1.89 23.97 16.91
CA LEU A 191 1.46 23.99 15.51
C LEU A 191 0.96 25.36 15.04
N THR A 192 0.34 26.13 15.92
CA THR A 192 -0.16 27.48 15.61
C THR A 192 0.94 28.52 15.50
N GLY A 193 2.12 28.24 16.07
CA GLY A 193 3.29 29.11 16.03
C GLY A 193 4.14 28.94 14.77
N GLY A 194 3.90 27.88 13.98
CA GLY A 194 4.72 27.57 12.82
C GLY A 194 6.09 26.98 13.17
N PHE A 195 6.92 26.82 12.15
CA PHE A 195 8.27 26.28 12.24
C PHE A 195 9.23 27.05 11.34
N THR A 196 10.53 26.84 11.54
CA THR A 196 11.58 27.43 10.69
C THR A 196 12.30 26.37 9.86
N TYR A 197 12.88 26.80 8.75
CA TYR A 197 13.58 25.95 7.77
C TYR A 197 14.95 26.51 7.38
N GLU A 198 15.72 25.71 6.64
CA GLU A 198 16.97 26.12 6.01
C GLU A 198 16.82 26.16 4.48
N GLY A 199 17.60 27.03 3.84
CA GLY A 199 17.57 27.23 2.38
C GLY A 199 16.93 28.55 1.97
N ASP A 200 17.17 28.92 0.72
CA ASP A 200 16.85 30.24 0.17
C ASP A 200 15.87 30.18 -1.02
N CYS A 201 15.46 28.98 -1.46
CA CYS A 201 14.52 28.82 -2.59
C CYS A 201 13.23 29.65 -2.42
N PRO A 202 12.60 29.72 -1.23
CA PRO A 202 11.38 30.52 -1.07
C PRO A 202 11.55 32.03 -1.24
N LEU A 203 12.77 32.58 -1.36
CA LEU A 203 12.99 34.01 -1.62
C LEU A 203 12.44 34.46 -2.99
N THR A 204 12.33 33.55 -3.96
CA THR A 204 11.90 33.88 -5.33
C THR A 204 10.46 33.51 -5.64
N TRP A 205 9.75 32.88 -4.69
CA TRP A 205 8.39 32.40 -4.91
C TRP A 205 7.37 33.52 -4.85
N GLU A 206 6.28 33.38 -5.59
CA GLU A 206 5.07 34.20 -5.41
C GLU A 206 4.36 33.80 -4.10
N PRO A 207 4.38 34.63 -3.04
CA PRO A 207 3.86 34.24 -1.72
C PRO A 207 2.34 34.07 -1.68
N ASP A 208 1.59 34.62 -2.65
CA ASP A 208 0.12 34.55 -2.71
C ASP A 208 -0.41 33.34 -3.51
N ASP A 209 0.48 32.48 -4.00
CA ASP A 209 0.12 31.23 -4.67
C ASP A 209 -0.36 30.16 -3.67
N ASP A 210 -1.03 29.13 -4.18
CA ASP A 210 -1.59 28.05 -3.36
C ASP A 210 -0.51 27.04 -2.95
N ILE A 211 0.44 27.46 -2.11
CA ILE A 211 1.57 26.65 -1.66
C ILE A 211 1.13 25.72 -0.52
N TRP A 212 1.62 24.48 -0.55
CA TRP A 212 1.39 23.48 0.48
C TRP A 212 2.69 22.93 1.04
N VAL A 213 2.62 22.34 2.23
CA VAL A 213 3.71 21.57 2.84
C VAL A 213 3.23 20.17 3.19
N HIS A 214 4.01 19.15 2.88
CA HIS A 214 3.85 17.79 3.39
C HIS A 214 4.93 17.53 4.41
N GLY A 215 4.56 17.04 5.59
CA GLY A 215 5.55 16.77 6.63
C GLY A 215 5.18 15.65 7.59
N TYR A 216 6.22 15.14 8.22
CA TYR A 216 6.22 14.22 9.34
C TYR A 216 6.55 15.02 10.60
N TRP A 217 5.57 15.72 11.18
CA TRP A 217 5.84 16.87 12.05
C TRP A 217 6.55 16.53 13.38
N SER A 218 6.21 15.38 13.97
CA SER A 218 6.82 14.87 15.22
C SER A 218 7.24 13.41 15.14
N TYR A 219 6.47 12.60 14.40
CA TYR A 219 6.62 11.15 14.33
C TYR A 219 6.50 10.68 12.87
N ASP A 220 7.36 9.74 12.47
CA ASP A 220 7.38 9.20 11.10
C ASP A 220 6.17 8.31 10.74
N TRP A 221 5.32 7.98 11.70
CA TRP A 221 4.04 7.29 11.48
C TRP A 221 2.85 8.24 11.28
N ALA A 222 3.05 9.57 11.36
CA ALA A 222 1.99 10.55 11.22
C ALA A 222 2.37 11.68 10.26
N ASN A 223 2.06 11.48 8.97
CA ASN A 223 2.21 12.52 7.96
C ASN A 223 0.92 13.35 7.78
N SER A 224 1.04 14.61 7.41
CA SER A 224 -0.08 15.33 6.78
C SER A 224 0.38 16.42 5.81
N TYR A 225 -0.54 16.85 4.95
CA TYR A 225 -0.39 18.00 4.06
C TYR A 225 -1.12 19.18 4.66
N GLU A 226 -0.46 20.32 4.79
CA GLU A 226 -1.07 21.53 5.34
C GLU A 226 -0.85 22.72 4.41
N ARG A 227 -1.88 23.55 4.26
CA ARG A 227 -1.82 24.73 3.40
C ARG A 227 -0.96 25.78 4.05
N VAL A 228 0.00 26.31 3.31
CA VAL A 228 0.82 27.43 3.78
C VAL A 228 -0.09 28.66 3.94
N ARG A 229 -0.01 29.29 5.11
CA ARG A 229 -0.65 30.57 5.40
C ARG A 229 0.28 31.74 5.12
N HIS A 230 1.54 31.60 5.52
CA HIS A 230 2.54 32.62 5.33
C HIS A 230 3.94 32.00 5.35
N ILE A 231 4.80 32.45 4.44
CA ILE A 231 6.24 32.19 4.43
C ILE A 231 6.92 33.54 4.56
N ASP A 232 7.74 33.72 5.59
CA ASP A 232 8.70 34.80 5.65
C ASP A 232 10.07 34.23 5.26
N PRO A 233 10.58 34.50 4.04
CA PRO A 233 11.85 33.95 3.60
C PRO A 233 13.06 34.66 4.21
N ARG A 234 12.89 35.81 4.88
CA ARG A 234 13.97 36.51 5.60
C ARG A 234 14.22 35.90 6.97
N THR A 235 13.14 35.55 7.68
CA THR A 235 13.24 34.83 8.96
C THR A 235 13.18 33.31 8.79
N ARG A 236 12.93 32.84 7.56
CA ARG A 236 12.74 31.44 7.19
C ARG A 236 11.67 30.75 8.04
N THR A 237 10.56 31.45 8.23
CA THR A 237 9.43 30.98 9.05
C THR A 237 8.27 30.57 8.14
N VAL A 238 7.60 29.47 8.48
CA VAL A 238 6.38 28.99 7.83
C VAL A 238 5.28 28.88 8.87
N THR A 239 4.10 29.37 8.54
CA THR A 239 2.85 29.08 9.28
C THR A 239 1.84 28.46 8.34
N THR A 240 0.94 27.63 8.87
CA THR A 240 -0.08 26.92 8.09
C THR A 240 -1.49 27.38 8.47
N HIS A 241 -2.46 27.16 7.57
CA HIS A 241 -3.88 27.28 7.90
C HIS A 241 -4.34 26.04 8.66
N PRO A 242 -5.38 26.13 9.52
CA PRO A 242 -6.06 24.95 10.04
C PRO A 242 -6.73 24.11 8.94
N PRO A 243 -6.91 22.79 9.15
CA PRO A 243 -6.36 22.02 10.26
C PRO A 243 -4.83 22.03 10.24
N HIS A 244 -4.18 21.88 11.39
CA HIS A 244 -2.73 21.65 11.44
C HIS A 244 -2.48 20.16 11.70
N GLY A 245 -1.23 19.69 11.61
CA GLY A 245 -0.85 18.32 11.94
C GLY A 245 -1.38 17.84 13.31
N ASN A 246 -1.43 16.53 13.56
CA ASN A 246 -2.03 16.02 14.81
C ASN A 246 -1.07 16.11 16.02
N TYR A 247 0.23 16.22 15.75
CA TYR A 247 1.28 16.30 16.75
C TYR A 247 2.09 17.58 16.53
N SER A 248 2.80 18.02 17.57
CA SER A 248 3.65 19.22 17.55
C SER A 248 4.78 19.15 16.52
N TYR A 249 5.54 20.24 16.37
CA TYR A 249 6.75 20.26 15.55
C TYR A 249 7.98 19.80 16.36
N ARG A 250 8.81 18.92 15.81
CA ARG A 250 10.11 18.55 16.39
C ARG A 250 11.26 18.98 15.48
N VAL A 251 12.33 19.52 16.07
CA VAL A 251 13.54 19.86 15.32
C VAL A 251 14.14 18.59 14.71
N GLY A 252 14.60 18.68 13.46
CA GLY A 252 15.17 17.57 12.70
C GLY A 252 14.13 16.71 11.97
N GLN A 253 12.83 16.91 12.24
CA GLN A 253 11.77 16.23 11.51
C GLN A 253 11.62 16.75 10.08
N ARG A 254 11.07 15.91 9.20
CA ARG A 254 11.24 16.05 7.76
C ARG A 254 9.96 16.50 7.04
N PHE A 255 10.13 17.36 6.03
CA PHE A 255 9.04 17.95 5.26
C PHE A 255 9.51 18.44 3.88
N TYR A 256 8.58 18.78 2.99
CA TYR A 256 8.84 19.50 1.73
C TYR A 256 7.68 20.42 1.34
N PHE A 257 7.94 21.36 0.43
CA PHE A 257 6.93 22.24 -0.16
C PHE A 257 6.48 21.72 -1.51
N LEU A 258 5.21 21.94 -1.86
CA LEU A 258 4.65 21.50 -3.14
C LEU A 258 3.63 22.49 -3.70
N ASN A 259 3.33 22.30 -4.98
CA ASN A 259 2.47 23.17 -5.79
C ASN A 259 3.05 24.58 -5.98
N VAL A 260 4.34 24.65 -6.29
CA VAL A 260 5.10 25.90 -6.49
C VAL A 260 5.58 26.00 -7.94
N LEU A 261 5.09 26.97 -8.72
CA LEU A 261 5.43 27.09 -10.14
C LEU A 261 6.94 27.35 -10.36
N GLU A 262 7.58 28.10 -9.48
CA GLU A 262 9.01 28.40 -9.51
C GLU A 262 9.89 27.15 -9.35
N GLU A 263 9.33 26.08 -8.78
CA GLU A 263 10.00 24.80 -8.57
C GLU A 263 9.56 23.75 -9.61
N LEU A 264 8.92 24.17 -10.72
CA LEU A 264 8.72 23.31 -11.89
C LEU A 264 10.05 23.19 -12.64
N ASP A 265 10.92 22.28 -12.20
CA ASP A 265 12.33 22.23 -12.61
C ASP A 265 12.91 20.85 -12.90
N ALA A 266 12.15 19.78 -12.65
CA ALA A 266 12.54 18.41 -12.99
C ALA A 266 11.61 17.77 -14.06
N PRO A 267 12.15 16.95 -14.99
CA PRO A 267 11.33 16.21 -15.93
C PRO A 267 10.23 15.38 -15.25
N GLY A 268 9.01 15.46 -15.79
CA GLY A 268 7.84 14.78 -15.23
C GLY A 268 7.11 15.58 -14.13
N GLU A 269 7.50 16.84 -13.90
CA GLU A 269 6.77 17.73 -13.02
C GLU A 269 5.67 18.53 -13.74
N TYR A 270 4.63 18.89 -13.00
CA TYR A 270 3.53 19.72 -13.51
C TYR A 270 3.03 20.73 -12.46
N TYR A 271 2.36 21.77 -12.95
CA TYR A 271 1.68 22.77 -12.14
C TYR A 271 0.34 23.15 -12.78
N VAL A 272 -0.71 23.31 -11.97
CA VAL A 272 -2.04 23.73 -12.43
C VAL A 272 -2.36 25.12 -11.89
N ASP A 273 -2.34 26.13 -12.76
CA ASP A 273 -2.85 27.47 -12.47
C ASP A 273 -4.38 27.43 -12.53
N ARG A 274 -4.99 27.15 -11.37
CA ARG A 274 -6.45 27.09 -11.21
C ARG A 274 -7.13 28.43 -11.42
N ARG A 275 -6.44 29.55 -11.21
CA ARG A 275 -7.00 30.90 -11.39
C ARG A 275 -7.15 31.23 -12.87
N ARG A 276 -6.19 30.80 -13.70
CA ARG A 276 -6.19 31.04 -15.15
C ARG A 276 -6.71 29.85 -15.98
N GLY A 277 -6.93 28.69 -15.37
CA GLY A 277 -7.33 27.48 -16.08
C GLY A 277 -6.22 26.95 -17.00
N ARG A 278 -4.97 26.97 -16.54
CA ARG A 278 -3.80 26.53 -17.32
C ARG A 278 -3.05 25.40 -16.66
N LEU A 279 -2.68 24.41 -17.47
CA LEU A 279 -1.75 23.34 -17.09
C LEU A 279 -0.36 23.68 -17.63
N TYR A 280 0.67 23.50 -16.80
CA TYR A 280 2.08 23.57 -17.18
C TYR A 280 2.74 22.21 -16.89
N LEU A 281 3.56 21.73 -17.83
CA LEU A 281 4.23 20.44 -17.76
C LEU A 281 5.67 20.60 -18.23
N LEU A 282 6.63 20.13 -17.43
CA LEU A 282 7.98 19.86 -17.90
C LEU A 282 8.02 18.38 -18.34
N PRO A 283 8.03 18.08 -19.65
CA PRO A 283 7.82 16.71 -20.12
C PRO A 283 8.89 15.75 -19.61
N PRO A 284 8.55 14.48 -19.33
CA PRO A 284 9.49 13.49 -18.83
C PRO A 284 10.57 13.13 -19.87
N ASP A 285 10.24 13.20 -21.15
CA ASP A 285 11.18 13.09 -22.27
C ASP A 285 11.30 14.44 -22.99
N GLU A 286 12.52 14.91 -23.20
CA GLU A 286 12.83 16.18 -23.86
C GLU A 286 12.49 16.18 -25.36
N GLN A 287 12.36 15.01 -25.97
CA GLN A 287 12.32 14.85 -27.43
C GLN A 287 10.90 14.69 -27.99
N GLU A 288 9.88 14.49 -27.15
CA GLU A 288 8.51 14.23 -27.62
C GLU A 288 7.45 15.06 -26.88
N VAL A 289 6.48 15.58 -27.64
CA VAL A 289 5.20 16.01 -27.05
C VAL A 289 4.44 14.74 -26.67
N PRO A 290 4.05 14.56 -25.40
CA PRO A 290 3.44 13.30 -24.99
C PRO A 290 2.10 13.04 -25.69
N ARG A 291 1.78 11.76 -25.94
CA ARG A 291 0.63 11.36 -26.77
C ARG A 291 -0.61 11.03 -25.95
N ASP A 292 -0.45 10.42 -24.78
CA ASP A 292 -1.54 10.15 -23.84
C ASP A 292 -1.36 11.00 -22.59
N VAL A 293 -1.99 12.19 -22.58
CA VAL A 293 -1.99 13.09 -21.40
C VAL A 293 -3.39 13.14 -20.84
N ILE A 294 -3.56 12.69 -19.60
CA ILE A 294 -4.87 12.66 -18.93
C ILE A 294 -4.80 13.52 -17.67
N LEU A 295 -5.76 14.42 -17.51
CA LEU A 295 -5.98 15.18 -16.29
C LEU A 295 -7.22 14.61 -15.56
N SER A 296 -7.08 14.16 -14.31
CA SER A 296 -8.21 13.62 -13.55
C SER A 296 -9.21 14.71 -13.14
N ILE A 297 -10.51 14.40 -13.26
CA ILE A 297 -11.59 15.36 -12.94
C ILE A 297 -12.71 14.78 -12.08
N LEU A 298 -12.96 13.47 -12.14
CA LEU A 298 -14.10 12.82 -11.50
C LEU A 298 -13.83 12.59 -10.00
N GLU A 299 -14.66 13.18 -9.14
CA GLU A 299 -14.60 13.00 -7.68
C GLU A 299 -15.32 11.74 -7.19
N ALA A 300 -16.37 11.35 -7.90
CA ALA A 300 -17.14 10.14 -7.59
C ALA A 300 -16.31 8.88 -7.89
N PRO A 301 -16.67 7.72 -7.33
CA PRO A 301 -16.06 6.47 -7.77
C PRO A 301 -16.35 6.21 -9.26
N LEU A 302 -15.47 5.49 -9.96
CA LEU A 302 -15.73 5.10 -11.35
C LEU A 302 -16.95 4.16 -11.45
N VAL A 303 -17.11 3.26 -10.47
CA VAL A 303 -18.26 2.36 -10.33
C VAL A 303 -18.79 2.41 -8.91
N ALA A 304 -20.10 2.55 -8.76
CA ALA A 304 -20.80 2.49 -7.48
C ALA A 304 -21.85 1.39 -7.50
N LEU A 305 -21.80 0.48 -6.53
CA LEU A 305 -22.72 -0.64 -6.37
C LEU A 305 -23.44 -0.49 -5.02
N GLN A 306 -24.77 -0.44 -5.05
CA GLN A 306 -25.60 -0.31 -3.85
C GLN A 306 -26.59 -1.47 -3.77
N ARG A 307 -26.34 -2.39 -2.82
CA ARG A 307 -27.18 -3.58 -2.55
C ARG A 307 -27.43 -4.43 -3.79
N VAL A 308 -26.40 -4.55 -4.62
CA VAL A 308 -26.40 -5.36 -5.84
C VAL A 308 -25.99 -6.79 -5.49
N SER A 309 -26.62 -7.78 -6.12
CA SER A 309 -26.22 -9.18 -5.99
C SER A 309 -25.89 -9.86 -7.32
N HIS A 310 -24.96 -10.83 -7.29
CA HIS A 310 -24.59 -11.66 -8.45
C HIS A 310 -24.13 -10.87 -9.69
N VAL A 311 -23.24 -9.88 -9.49
CA VAL A 311 -22.63 -9.08 -10.56
C VAL A 311 -21.11 -9.25 -10.57
N SER A 312 -20.51 -9.39 -11.75
CA SER A 312 -19.05 -9.39 -11.92
C SER A 312 -18.54 -8.31 -12.87
N PHE A 313 -17.36 -7.78 -12.57
CA PHE A 313 -16.53 -6.96 -13.46
C PHE A 313 -15.24 -7.72 -13.77
N GLU A 314 -14.95 -7.93 -15.05
CA GLU A 314 -13.85 -8.80 -15.47
C GLU A 314 -12.98 -8.17 -16.57
N ASP A 315 -11.65 -8.20 -16.39
CA ASP A 315 -10.68 -7.79 -17.42
C ASP A 315 -10.85 -6.32 -17.88
N LEU A 316 -11.10 -5.40 -16.94
CA LEU A 316 -11.27 -3.97 -17.19
C LEU A 316 -10.16 -3.15 -16.53
N THR A 317 -9.78 -2.03 -17.16
CA THR A 317 -8.89 -1.02 -16.54
C THR A 317 -9.70 0.15 -16.00
N PHE A 318 -9.54 0.47 -14.72
CA PHE A 318 -10.13 1.64 -14.05
C PHE A 318 -9.02 2.61 -13.66
N GLU A 319 -9.02 3.82 -14.20
CA GLU A 319 -7.90 4.74 -13.98
C GLU A 319 -8.20 6.24 -14.06
N CYS A 320 -7.21 7.05 -13.65
CA CYS A 320 -7.13 8.50 -13.87
C CYS A 320 -8.35 9.27 -13.32
N SER A 321 -8.78 8.94 -12.10
CA SER A 321 -9.90 9.57 -11.39
C SER A 321 -9.41 10.29 -10.13
N ARG A 322 -10.14 11.29 -9.62
CA ARG A 322 -9.83 11.96 -8.34
C ARG A 322 -10.41 11.18 -7.15
N GLY A 323 -11.41 10.33 -7.38
CA GLY A 323 -12.07 9.51 -6.37
C GLY A 323 -11.52 8.08 -6.26
N ASP A 324 -12.34 7.22 -5.64
CA ASP A 324 -12.09 5.77 -5.56
C ASP A 324 -12.35 5.07 -6.92
N GLY A 325 -11.91 3.82 -7.08
CA GLY A 325 -12.16 3.04 -8.29
C GLY A 325 -13.56 2.44 -8.27
N ILE A 326 -13.76 1.41 -7.44
CA ILE A 326 -15.04 0.72 -7.28
C ILE A 326 -15.48 0.81 -5.81
N VAL A 327 -16.72 1.21 -5.58
CA VAL A 327 -17.33 1.22 -4.24
C VAL A 327 -18.53 0.27 -4.23
N ALA A 328 -18.53 -0.72 -3.34
CA ALA A 328 -19.60 -1.70 -3.17
C ALA A 328 -20.17 -1.65 -1.75
N THR A 329 -21.44 -1.31 -1.62
CA THR A 329 -22.11 -1.14 -0.31
C THR A 329 -23.29 -2.11 -0.19
N GLY A 330 -23.23 -2.98 0.82
CA GLY A 330 -24.28 -3.97 1.12
C GLY A 330 -24.50 -4.99 0.00
N CYS A 331 -23.46 -5.28 -0.79
CA CYS A 331 -23.53 -6.18 -1.95
C CYS A 331 -23.37 -7.64 -1.56
N GLU A 332 -23.97 -8.54 -2.34
CA GLU A 332 -23.85 -9.99 -2.11
C GLU A 332 -23.41 -10.74 -3.36
N HIS A 333 -22.45 -11.66 -3.24
CA HIS A 333 -21.98 -12.45 -4.40
C HIS A 333 -21.52 -11.56 -5.57
N VAL A 334 -20.87 -10.44 -5.28
CA VAL A 334 -20.24 -9.55 -6.27
C VAL A 334 -18.77 -9.91 -6.42
N SER A 335 -18.24 -9.82 -7.64
CA SER A 335 -16.82 -10.05 -7.86
C SER A 335 -16.15 -9.05 -8.80
N VAL A 336 -14.89 -8.74 -8.52
CA VAL A 336 -14.00 -7.97 -9.40
C VAL A 336 -12.81 -8.87 -9.73
N LYS A 337 -12.63 -9.19 -11.00
CA LYS A 337 -11.72 -10.26 -11.46
C LYS A 337 -10.80 -9.78 -12.56
N ALA A 338 -9.51 -10.07 -12.46
CA ALA A 338 -8.53 -9.78 -13.51
C ALA A 338 -8.49 -8.29 -13.95
N CYS A 339 -8.95 -7.37 -13.11
CA CYS A 339 -9.00 -5.95 -13.44
C CYS A 339 -7.65 -5.27 -13.14
N THR A 340 -7.34 -4.23 -13.89
CA THR A 340 -6.26 -3.29 -13.58
C THR A 340 -6.86 -2.03 -12.95
N ILE A 341 -6.39 -1.63 -11.78
CA ILE A 341 -6.92 -0.47 -11.07
C ILE A 341 -5.74 0.43 -10.70
N LYS A 342 -5.60 1.56 -11.39
CA LYS A 342 -4.39 2.37 -11.25
C LYS A 342 -4.65 3.85 -11.35
N ASN A 343 -3.68 4.67 -10.94
CA ASN A 343 -3.71 6.12 -11.18
C ASN A 343 -4.97 6.80 -10.63
N LEU A 344 -5.48 6.31 -9.49
CA LEU A 344 -6.61 6.90 -8.81
C LEU A 344 -6.14 7.89 -7.75
N GLY A 345 -6.95 8.89 -7.45
CA GLY A 345 -6.67 9.85 -6.38
C GLY A 345 -6.82 9.25 -4.98
N ASN A 346 -7.70 8.25 -4.83
CA ASN A 346 -7.99 7.61 -3.54
C ASN A 346 -7.69 6.11 -3.58
N ARG A 347 -8.66 5.25 -3.22
CA ARG A 347 -8.50 3.79 -3.11
C ARG A 347 -8.94 3.06 -4.36
N GLY A 348 -8.39 1.87 -4.57
CA GLY A 348 -8.77 0.98 -5.67
C GLY A 348 -10.20 0.45 -5.53
N ILE A 349 -10.46 -0.29 -4.44
CA ILE A 349 -11.77 -0.90 -4.18
C ILE A 349 -12.18 -0.66 -2.73
N VAL A 350 -13.43 -0.29 -2.51
CA VAL A 350 -14.03 -0.08 -1.19
C VAL A 350 -15.24 -1.00 -1.06
N ILE A 351 -15.27 -1.85 -0.04
CA ILE A 351 -16.40 -2.72 0.31
C ILE A 351 -16.93 -2.30 1.68
N ARG A 352 -18.25 -2.15 1.79
CA ARG A 352 -18.97 -1.74 3.01
C ARG A 352 -20.14 -2.67 3.28
N GLY A 353 -19.97 -3.59 4.22
CA GLY A 353 -20.95 -4.62 4.55
C GLY A 353 -21.22 -5.58 3.39
N GLY A 354 -22.34 -6.29 3.47
CA GLY A 354 -22.70 -7.32 2.49
C GLY A 354 -22.07 -8.68 2.80
N LYS A 355 -22.14 -9.62 1.86
CA LYS A 355 -21.62 -10.99 2.02
C LYS A 355 -21.02 -11.56 0.74
N ASN A 356 -20.01 -12.42 0.85
CA ASN A 356 -19.44 -13.14 -0.29
C ASN A 356 -18.98 -12.22 -1.45
N VAL A 357 -18.34 -11.10 -1.13
CA VAL A 357 -17.72 -10.22 -2.15
C VAL A 357 -16.28 -10.65 -2.36
N ALA A 358 -15.86 -10.82 -3.62
CA ALA A 358 -14.54 -11.32 -3.98
C ALA A 358 -13.77 -10.35 -4.88
N VAL A 359 -12.52 -10.07 -4.54
CA VAL A 359 -11.55 -9.35 -5.38
C VAL A 359 -10.42 -10.30 -5.71
N ALA A 360 -10.34 -10.71 -6.98
CA ALA A 360 -9.44 -11.77 -7.40
C ALA A 360 -8.61 -11.43 -8.63
N GLY A 361 -7.32 -11.77 -8.62
CA GLY A 361 -6.47 -11.66 -9.82
C GLY A 361 -6.24 -10.23 -10.32
N CYS A 362 -6.55 -9.20 -9.52
CA CYS A 362 -6.43 -7.80 -9.93
C CYS A 362 -5.00 -7.29 -9.76
N THR A 363 -4.62 -6.30 -10.56
CA THR A 363 -3.35 -5.56 -10.42
C THR A 363 -3.65 -4.11 -10.06
N VAL A 364 -3.08 -3.63 -8.95
CA VAL A 364 -3.41 -2.33 -8.35
C VAL A 364 -2.16 -1.53 -8.07
N PHE A 365 -2.06 -0.33 -8.65
CA PHE A 365 -0.85 0.48 -8.47
C PHE A 365 -1.02 1.97 -8.74
N ASN A 366 -0.09 2.79 -8.26
CA ASN A 366 -0.09 4.23 -8.45
C ASN A 366 -1.36 4.93 -7.92
N ASN A 367 -2.04 4.34 -6.95
CA ASN A 367 -3.16 5.01 -6.28
C ASN A 367 -2.65 6.02 -5.26
N GLY A 368 -3.37 7.14 -5.14
CA GLY A 368 -3.06 8.25 -4.26
C GLY A 368 -3.20 7.89 -2.78
N ASP A 369 -4.19 7.04 -2.46
CA ASP A 369 -4.36 6.48 -1.11
C ASP A 369 -4.19 4.94 -1.16
N GLY A 370 -5.11 4.16 -0.61
CA GLY A 370 -4.95 2.71 -0.45
C GLY A 370 -5.20 1.83 -1.69
N GLY A 371 -5.03 0.52 -1.51
CA GLY A 371 -5.47 -0.51 -2.44
C GLY A 371 -6.94 -0.86 -2.20
N PHE A 372 -7.19 -1.73 -1.23
CA PHE A 372 -8.51 -2.24 -0.86
C PHE A 372 -8.88 -1.87 0.56
N ASP A 373 -10.13 -1.44 0.76
CA ASP A 373 -10.69 -1.12 2.07
C ASP A 373 -12.00 -1.87 2.26
N ILE A 374 -11.99 -2.89 3.12
CA ILE A 374 -12.99 -3.96 3.14
C ILE A 374 -13.59 -4.05 4.53
N GLU A 375 -14.90 -3.94 4.60
CA GLU A 375 -15.65 -4.04 5.85
C GLU A 375 -16.82 -5.00 5.64
N GLY A 376 -17.02 -5.94 6.57
CA GLY A 376 -18.18 -6.83 6.56
C GLY A 376 -18.21 -7.78 7.75
N GLY A 377 -19.38 -8.37 7.99
CA GLY A 377 -19.64 -9.22 9.15
C GLY A 377 -20.06 -8.40 10.38
N ASP A 378 -20.50 -9.09 11.43
CA ASP A 378 -20.98 -8.48 12.67
C ASP A 378 -20.18 -9.04 13.85
N ARG A 379 -19.42 -8.17 14.51
CA ARG A 379 -18.59 -8.54 15.66
C ARG A 379 -19.38 -8.86 16.92
N GLN A 380 -20.57 -8.29 17.13
CA GLN A 380 -21.39 -8.59 18.31
C GLN A 380 -21.97 -10.00 18.23
N THR A 381 -22.35 -10.44 17.02
CA THR A 381 -22.93 -11.77 16.78
C THR A 381 -21.91 -12.81 16.29
N LEU A 382 -20.69 -12.37 15.95
CA LEU A 382 -19.66 -13.16 15.26
C LEU A 382 -20.16 -13.75 13.93
N GLU A 383 -21.07 -13.06 13.24
CA GLU A 383 -21.55 -13.46 11.93
C GLU A 383 -20.53 -13.06 10.84
N PRO A 384 -20.01 -14.01 10.05
CA PRO A 384 -19.00 -13.72 9.04
C PRO A 384 -19.59 -13.05 7.78
N ALA A 385 -18.76 -12.25 7.11
CA ALA A 385 -19.05 -11.69 5.79
C ALA A 385 -18.57 -12.58 4.63
N ASP A 386 -17.60 -13.45 4.88
CA ASP A 386 -17.00 -14.33 3.87
C ASP A 386 -16.45 -13.57 2.64
N HIS A 387 -15.85 -12.38 2.86
CA HIS A 387 -15.18 -11.67 1.77
C HIS A 387 -13.79 -12.26 1.49
N VAL A 388 -13.40 -12.24 0.22
CA VAL A 388 -12.15 -12.86 -0.25
C VAL A 388 -11.33 -11.86 -1.06
N VAL A 389 -10.06 -11.70 -0.68
CA VAL A 389 -9.06 -10.94 -1.43
C VAL A 389 -7.96 -11.91 -1.85
N ALA A 390 -8.04 -12.39 -3.09
CA ALA A 390 -7.20 -13.49 -3.55
C ALA A 390 -6.35 -13.15 -4.77
N ASN A 391 -5.09 -13.55 -4.75
CA ASN A 391 -4.26 -13.58 -5.97
C ASN A 391 -4.08 -12.19 -6.63
N ASN A 392 -4.04 -11.12 -5.84
CA ASN A 392 -3.87 -9.76 -6.34
C ASN A 392 -2.41 -9.32 -6.28
N HIS A 393 -2.03 -8.41 -7.17
CA HIS A 393 -0.71 -7.79 -7.21
C HIS A 393 -0.86 -6.30 -6.91
N ILE A 394 -0.36 -5.84 -5.75
CA ILE A 394 -0.61 -4.48 -5.24
C ILE A 394 0.72 -3.79 -4.94
N HIS A 395 1.00 -2.66 -5.57
CA HIS A 395 2.28 -1.97 -5.39
C HIS A 395 2.20 -0.47 -5.64
N HIS A 396 3.17 0.31 -5.13
CA HIS A 396 3.28 1.75 -5.45
C HIS A 396 1.99 2.58 -5.20
N ILE A 397 1.23 2.20 -4.18
CA ILE A 397 0.06 2.97 -3.72
C ILE A 397 0.49 4.01 -2.67
N ALA A 398 -0.47 4.72 -2.10
CA ALA A 398 -0.27 5.73 -1.06
C ALA A 398 0.63 6.88 -1.54
N ARG A 399 0.49 7.33 -2.79
CA ARG A 399 1.27 8.46 -3.33
C ARG A 399 1.03 9.76 -2.56
N TRP A 400 -0.20 10.00 -2.09
CA TRP A 400 -0.58 11.16 -1.28
C TRP A 400 -0.56 10.84 0.20
N SER A 401 -1.54 10.06 0.70
CA SER A 401 -1.61 9.71 2.13
C SER A 401 -0.59 8.63 2.46
N ARG A 402 0.62 9.01 2.89
CA ARG A 402 1.74 8.09 3.12
C ARG A 402 1.53 7.14 4.31
N CYS A 403 0.87 7.58 5.38
CA CYS A 403 0.65 6.80 6.60
C CYS A 403 -0.78 6.25 6.68
N TYR A 404 -0.93 5.04 7.25
CA TYR A 404 -2.19 4.32 7.44
C TYR A 404 -3.07 4.17 6.18
N GLN A 405 -2.46 4.26 4.99
CA GLN A 405 -3.01 3.69 3.77
C GLN A 405 -2.26 2.40 3.46
N THR A 406 -3.00 1.36 3.10
CA THR A 406 -2.45 0.01 2.93
C THR A 406 -2.90 -0.61 1.61
N ALA A 407 -2.23 -1.69 1.22
CA ALA A 407 -2.69 -2.51 0.11
C ALA A 407 -4.04 -3.14 0.45
N ILE A 408 -4.20 -3.59 1.70
CA ILE A 408 -5.45 -4.19 2.18
C ILE A 408 -5.72 -3.68 3.60
N ASN A 409 -6.88 -3.08 3.81
CA ASN A 409 -7.41 -2.74 5.13
C ASN A 409 -8.71 -3.51 5.32
N VAL A 410 -8.81 -4.34 6.35
CA VAL A 410 -9.95 -5.23 6.56
C VAL A 410 -10.56 -5.08 7.95
N HIS A 411 -11.89 -5.02 8.01
CA HIS A 411 -12.68 -4.80 9.23
C HIS A 411 -13.82 -5.81 9.33
N GLY A 412 -14.07 -6.32 10.55
CA GLY A 412 -15.24 -7.13 10.87
C GLY A 412 -14.92 -8.61 11.07
N VAL A 413 -15.68 -9.52 10.45
CA VAL A 413 -15.64 -10.96 10.78
C VAL A 413 -15.56 -11.85 9.54
N GLY A 414 -14.67 -12.85 9.56
CA GLY A 414 -14.67 -13.95 8.59
C GLY A 414 -14.17 -13.56 7.19
N HIS A 415 -13.01 -12.88 7.13
CA HIS A 415 -12.39 -12.47 5.86
C HIS A 415 -11.17 -13.34 5.53
N LEU A 416 -10.96 -13.61 4.23
CA LEU A 416 -9.81 -14.35 3.73
C LEU A 416 -8.95 -13.47 2.81
N ILE A 417 -7.68 -13.31 3.16
CA ILE A 417 -6.68 -12.55 2.41
C ILE A 417 -5.58 -13.50 2.00
N THR A 418 -5.52 -13.87 0.71
CA THR A 418 -4.64 -14.97 0.29
C THR A 418 -3.97 -14.84 -1.07
N HIS A 419 -2.78 -15.43 -1.21
CA HIS A 419 -2.03 -15.49 -2.47
C HIS A 419 -1.73 -14.11 -3.08
N ASN A 420 -1.71 -13.04 -2.30
CA ASN A 420 -1.42 -11.70 -2.82
C ASN A 420 0.09 -11.45 -2.84
N LEU A 421 0.54 -10.69 -3.84
CA LEU A 421 1.88 -10.12 -3.90
C LEU A 421 1.79 -8.62 -3.62
N ILE A 422 2.43 -8.17 -2.54
CA ILE A 422 2.37 -6.76 -2.08
C ILE A 422 3.78 -6.20 -1.93
N HIS A 423 4.10 -5.11 -2.61
CA HIS A 423 5.43 -4.51 -2.50
C HIS A 423 5.51 -3.02 -2.82
N ASP A 424 6.65 -2.42 -2.50
CA ASP A 424 6.98 -1.01 -2.75
C ASP A 424 5.96 -0.04 -2.13
N LEU A 425 5.76 -0.18 -0.81
CA LEU A 425 4.82 0.64 -0.05
C LEU A 425 5.55 1.56 0.95
N PRO A 426 5.11 2.81 1.13
CA PRO A 426 5.72 3.72 2.10
C PRO A 426 5.49 3.28 3.56
N HIS A 427 4.42 2.53 3.81
CA HIS A 427 3.93 2.15 5.14
C HIS A 427 3.43 0.70 5.13
N CYS A 428 2.46 0.37 6.00
CA CYS A 428 1.92 -0.98 6.20
C CYS A 428 1.34 -1.60 4.92
N ALA A 429 1.44 -2.93 4.80
CA ALA A 429 0.85 -3.68 3.69
C ALA A 429 -0.59 -4.10 3.97
N ILE A 430 -0.83 -4.70 5.15
CA ILE A 430 -2.13 -5.21 5.57
C ILE A 430 -2.47 -4.67 6.96
N LEU A 431 -3.63 -4.02 7.09
CA LEU A 431 -4.25 -3.72 8.38
C LEU A 431 -5.48 -4.60 8.56
N PHE A 432 -5.66 -5.17 9.75
CA PHE A 432 -6.87 -5.93 10.06
C PHE A 432 -7.46 -5.59 11.43
N TRP A 433 -8.79 -5.60 11.53
CA TRP A 433 -9.54 -5.17 12.71
C TRP A 433 -10.79 -6.03 12.91
N GLY A 434 -10.73 -6.99 13.82
CA GLY A 434 -11.89 -7.83 14.15
C GLY A 434 -11.54 -9.29 14.43
N ASN A 435 -12.42 -10.19 13.99
CA ASN A 435 -12.43 -11.59 14.41
C ASN A 435 -12.39 -12.52 13.20
N GLU A 436 -11.77 -13.69 13.35
CA GLU A 436 -11.79 -14.75 12.33
C GLU A 436 -11.26 -14.31 10.96
N ILE A 437 -10.30 -13.38 10.96
CA ILE A 437 -9.61 -12.92 9.77
C ILE A 437 -8.41 -13.83 9.53
N THR A 438 -8.33 -14.38 8.32
CA THR A 438 -7.22 -15.23 7.87
C THR A 438 -6.38 -14.51 6.84
N VAL A 439 -5.09 -14.34 7.12
CA VAL A 439 -4.09 -13.80 6.21
C VAL A 439 -3.10 -14.91 5.88
N GLU A 440 -3.19 -15.48 4.67
CA GLU A 440 -2.39 -16.66 4.32
C GLU A 440 -1.80 -16.71 2.91
N ASN A 441 -0.66 -17.37 2.74
CA ASN A 441 -0.03 -17.59 1.44
C ASN A 441 0.33 -16.27 0.69
N ASN A 442 0.52 -15.14 1.39
CA ASN A 442 0.89 -13.88 0.74
C ASN A 442 2.42 -13.70 0.71
N GLU A 443 2.92 -13.04 -0.34
CA GLU A 443 4.31 -12.56 -0.42
C GLU A 443 4.33 -11.04 -0.26
N ILE A 444 5.09 -10.54 0.71
CA ILE A 444 5.15 -9.11 1.05
C ILE A 444 6.61 -8.68 1.17
N TYR A 445 7.04 -7.71 0.36
CA TYR A 445 8.40 -7.20 0.45
C TYR A 445 8.55 -5.73 0.09
N SER A 446 9.66 -5.10 0.50
CA SER A 446 9.89 -3.67 0.24
C SER A 446 8.72 -2.79 0.70
N VAL A 447 8.24 -3.03 1.92
CA VAL A 447 7.19 -2.23 2.57
C VAL A 447 7.74 -1.48 3.78
N CYS A 448 6.99 -0.51 4.30
CA CYS A 448 7.46 0.42 5.33
C CYS A 448 8.69 1.22 4.87
N LEU A 449 8.77 1.59 3.58
CA LEU A 449 9.95 2.20 2.98
C LEU A 449 10.21 3.65 3.41
N GLU A 450 9.17 4.35 3.88
CA GLU A 450 9.25 5.78 4.23
C GLU A 450 8.95 6.03 5.71
N THR A 451 8.40 5.06 6.44
CA THR A 451 7.82 5.27 7.77
C THR A 451 8.41 4.32 8.81
N GLY A 452 8.26 4.68 10.08
CA GLY A 452 8.62 3.85 11.24
C GLY A 452 7.40 3.57 12.09
N ASP A 453 7.53 2.69 13.09
CA ASP A 453 6.40 2.28 13.95
C ASP A 453 5.23 1.72 13.11
N ALA A 454 5.59 0.84 12.18
CA ALA A 454 4.73 0.30 11.15
C ALA A 454 4.98 -1.19 10.96
N GLY A 455 3.95 -1.94 10.58
CA GLY A 455 4.02 -3.38 10.37
C GLY A 455 3.66 -3.75 8.93
N ALA A 456 4.34 -4.74 8.33
CA ALA A 456 3.88 -5.29 7.05
C ALA A 456 2.44 -5.83 7.23
N ILE A 457 2.20 -6.60 8.28
CA ILE A 457 0.85 -6.94 8.78
C ILE A 457 0.69 -6.30 10.16
N TYR A 458 -0.34 -5.48 10.36
CA TYR A 458 -0.54 -4.68 11.57
C TYR A 458 -1.98 -4.82 12.10
N THR A 459 -2.13 -4.90 13.42
CA THR A 459 -3.40 -4.66 14.15
C THR A 459 -3.12 -4.08 15.55
N GLY A 460 -4.15 -3.61 16.28
CA GLY A 460 -3.96 -3.11 17.64
C GLY A 460 -5.24 -2.89 18.47
N ARG A 461 -5.07 -2.64 19.77
CA ARG A 461 -6.06 -2.02 20.69
C ARG A 461 -7.38 -2.74 20.97
N ASP A 462 -7.47 -4.06 20.83
CA ASP A 462 -8.68 -4.79 21.23
C ASP A 462 -8.37 -6.21 21.75
N TYR A 463 -8.69 -6.46 23.02
CA TYR A 463 -8.55 -7.79 23.63
C TYR A 463 -9.56 -8.81 23.11
N THR A 464 -10.61 -8.39 22.39
CA THR A 464 -11.67 -9.28 21.90
C THR A 464 -11.50 -9.69 20.45
N PHE A 465 -10.45 -9.22 19.77
CA PHE A 465 -10.03 -9.77 18.47
C PHE A 465 -9.55 -11.21 18.70
N ARG A 466 -10.27 -12.19 18.15
CA ARG A 466 -10.03 -13.62 18.40
C ARG A 466 -10.30 -14.43 17.14
N GLY A 467 -9.67 -15.60 17.06
CA GLY A 467 -9.77 -16.51 15.91
C GLY A 467 -9.01 -16.03 14.67
N ASN A 468 -8.17 -15.00 14.79
CA ASN A 468 -7.37 -14.48 13.68
C ASN A 468 -6.15 -15.36 13.43
N VAL A 469 -5.78 -15.54 12.16
CA VAL A 469 -4.66 -16.39 11.74
C VAL A 469 -3.80 -15.67 10.72
N ILE A 470 -2.49 -15.59 11.00
CA ILE A 470 -1.46 -15.17 10.04
C ILE A 470 -0.60 -16.38 9.76
N ARG A 471 -0.74 -16.98 8.57
CA ARG A 471 0.02 -18.19 8.25
C ARG A 471 0.58 -18.31 6.85
N ARG A 472 1.72 -18.99 6.69
CA ARG A 472 2.30 -19.25 5.37
C ARG A 472 2.53 -17.98 4.54
N ASN A 473 2.83 -16.86 5.17
CA ASN A 473 3.24 -15.65 4.46
C ASN A 473 4.76 -15.60 4.36
N PHE A 474 5.27 -15.07 3.25
CA PHE A 474 6.69 -14.77 3.09
C PHE A 474 6.88 -13.26 3.13
N ILE A 475 7.47 -12.76 4.22
CA ILE A 475 7.65 -11.33 4.47
C ILE A 475 9.13 -11.02 4.52
N HIS A 476 9.62 -10.19 3.61
CA HIS A 476 11.06 -9.94 3.51
C HIS A 476 11.45 -8.52 3.08
N HIS A 477 12.67 -8.10 3.41
CA HIS A 477 13.23 -6.81 3.01
C HIS A 477 12.34 -5.62 3.38
N THR A 478 11.94 -5.55 4.65
CA THR A 478 11.19 -4.38 5.14
C THR A 478 12.12 -3.17 5.29
N GLY A 479 11.53 -1.98 5.20
CA GLY A 479 12.20 -0.72 5.48
C GLY A 479 12.25 -0.42 6.98
N GLY A 480 11.79 0.78 7.34
CA GLY A 480 11.79 1.28 8.70
C GLY A 480 12.71 2.48 8.89
N VAL A 481 12.16 3.57 9.43
CA VAL A 481 12.92 4.70 9.98
C VAL A 481 12.68 4.80 11.49
N GLY A 482 13.58 5.48 12.22
CA GLY A 482 13.41 5.70 13.67
C GLY A 482 13.31 4.39 14.46
N MET A 483 12.10 4.06 14.96
CA MET A 483 11.83 2.81 15.67
C MET A 483 11.95 1.56 14.78
N GLY A 484 12.13 1.72 13.47
CA GLY A 484 12.16 0.62 12.52
C GLY A 484 10.76 0.17 12.13
N SER A 485 10.67 -1.00 11.51
CA SER A 485 9.41 -1.63 11.13
C SER A 485 9.34 -3.08 11.57
N MET A 486 8.13 -3.60 11.63
CA MET A 486 7.82 -4.96 12.01
C MET A 486 7.31 -5.74 10.80
N ALA A 487 7.56 -7.04 10.72
CA ALA A 487 6.87 -7.89 9.74
C ALA A 487 5.43 -8.14 10.19
N VAL A 488 5.24 -8.59 11.43
CA VAL A 488 3.95 -8.73 12.09
C VAL A 488 3.94 -7.86 13.34
N TYR A 489 3.13 -6.80 13.32
CA TYR A 489 2.98 -5.86 14.42
C TYR A 489 1.64 -6.08 15.13
N MET A 490 1.70 -6.74 16.28
CA MET A 490 0.57 -6.90 17.20
C MET A 490 0.65 -5.78 18.24
N ASP A 491 0.21 -4.60 17.84
CA ASP A 491 0.42 -3.38 18.60
C ASP A 491 -0.59 -3.22 19.74
N ASP A 492 -0.24 -2.39 20.71
CA ASP A 492 -1.16 -1.85 21.71
C ASP A 492 -2.12 -2.88 22.33
N CYS A 493 -1.54 -3.97 22.84
CA CYS A 493 -2.19 -5.00 23.62
C CYS A 493 -3.34 -5.76 22.93
N VAL A 494 -3.46 -5.69 21.60
CA VAL A 494 -4.25 -6.67 20.85
C VAL A 494 -3.82 -8.09 21.22
N SER A 495 -4.68 -9.08 21.07
CA SER A 495 -4.45 -10.41 21.65
C SER A 495 -5.02 -11.53 20.79
N GLY A 496 -4.64 -12.78 21.06
CA GLY A 496 -5.35 -13.97 20.56
C GLY A 496 -5.18 -14.30 19.08
N THR A 497 -4.16 -13.77 18.40
CA THR A 497 -3.84 -14.12 17.01
C THR A 497 -2.85 -15.29 16.95
N SER A 498 -3.11 -16.27 16.08
CA SER A 498 -2.14 -17.35 15.78
C SER A 498 -1.24 -16.91 14.62
N ILE A 499 0.08 -16.95 14.84
CA ILE A 499 1.12 -16.55 13.89
C ILE A 499 1.95 -17.80 13.61
N CYS A 500 1.67 -18.49 12.50
CA CYS A 500 2.27 -19.79 12.25
C CYS A 500 2.72 -20.06 10.82
N GLU A 501 3.74 -20.89 10.62
CA GLU A 501 4.16 -21.31 9.28
C GLU A 501 4.62 -20.16 8.37
N ASN A 502 4.95 -18.98 8.91
CA ASN A 502 5.44 -17.84 8.13
C ASN A 502 6.96 -17.88 7.97
N ILE A 503 7.45 -17.22 6.92
CA ILE A 503 8.87 -17.05 6.64
C ILE A 503 9.18 -15.56 6.68
N PHE A 504 10.14 -15.19 7.51
CA PHE A 504 10.63 -13.82 7.71
C PHE A 504 12.10 -13.75 7.31
N TRP A 505 12.45 -12.83 6.41
CA TRP A 505 13.82 -12.71 5.91
C TRP A 505 14.27 -11.25 5.71
N ASP A 506 15.39 -10.84 6.31
CA ASP A 506 15.92 -9.46 6.22
C ASP A 506 14.85 -8.42 6.60
N VAL A 507 14.35 -8.54 7.83
CA VAL A 507 13.35 -7.64 8.38
C VAL A 507 13.87 -6.98 9.65
N THR A 508 13.57 -5.69 9.82
CA THR A 508 14.06 -4.94 10.99
C THR A 508 13.64 -5.63 12.29
N ARG A 509 12.34 -5.85 12.52
CA ARG A 509 11.83 -6.75 13.57
C ARG A 509 10.83 -7.70 12.93
N ALA A 510 10.87 -9.00 13.24
CA ALA A 510 9.91 -9.91 12.61
C ALA A 510 8.55 -9.87 13.32
N VAL A 511 8.40 -10.50 14.49
CA VAL A 511 7.14 -10.50 15.25
C VAL A 511 7.28 -9.59 16.47
N PHE A 512 6.45 -8.54 16.57
CA PHE A 512 6.39 -7.70 17.77
C PHE A 512 5.03 -7.83 18.45
N LEU A 513 5.05 -8.26 19.71
CA LEU A 513 3.90 -8.44 20.60
C LEU A 513 3.88 -7.32 21.65
N GLY A 514 3.17 -6.23 21.36
CA GLY A 514 3.14 -5.01 22.19
C GLY A 514 2.22 -5.15 23.42
N GLY A 515 2.63 -5.92 24.42
CA GLY A 515 1.91 -6.05 25.71
C GLY A 515 0.61 -6.85 25.64
N GLY A 516 0.36 -7.52 24.51
CA GLY A 516 -0.79 -8.39 24.30
C GLY A 516 -0.64 -9.78 24.91
N ARG A 517 -1.72 -10.55 24.88
CA ARG A 517 -1.81 -11.88 25.50
C ARG A 517 -2.40 -12.93 24.56
N ASP A 518 -2.32 -14.19 24.98
CA ASP A 518 -2.92 -15.34 24.31
C ASP A 518 -2.46 -15.53 22.85
N PHE A 519 -1.24 -15.09 22.49
CA PHE A 519 -0.66 -15.33 21.17
C PHE A 519 -0.07 -16.72 21.04
N GLU A 520 -0.16 -17.30 19.85
CA GLU A 520 0.55 -18.51 19.47
C GLU A 520 1.53 -18.18 18.34
N VAL A 521 2.84 -18.17 18.63
CA VAL A 521 3.89 -17.97 17.62
C VAL A 521 4.58 -19.31 17.39
N ARG A 522 4.18 -20.03 16.33
CA ARG A 522 4.69 -21.38 16.10
C ARG A 522 5.12 -21.71 14.68
N ASN A 523 6.10 -22.59 14.54
CA ASN A 523 6.44 -23.15 13.23
C ASN A 523 6.81 -22.09 12.18
N ASN A 524 7.36 -20.95 12.60
CA ASN A 524 7.84 -19.90 11.69
C ASN A 524 9.35 -20.05 11.44
N VAL A 525 9.81 -19.51 10.31
CA VAL A 525 11.23 -19.40 9.96
C VAL A 525 11.64 -17.93 10.02
N PHE A 526 12.71 -17.64 10.74
CA PHE A 526 13.30 -16.31 10.88
C PHE A 526 14.76 -16.34 10.41
N VAL A 527 15.10 -15.51 9.42
CA VAL A 527 16.46 -15.40 8.88
C VAL A 527 16.84 -13.92 8.79
N ASP A 528 17.95 -13.53 9.40
CA ASP A 528 18.44 -12.15 9.39
C ASP A 528 17.39 -11.13 9.91
N CYS A 529 16.77 -11.44 11.04
CA CYS A 529 15.80 -10.58 11.74
C CYS A 529 16.44 -9.95 13.00
N HIS A 530 16.03 -8.72 13.38
CA HIS A 530 16.67 -7.95 14.45
C HIS A 530 15.70 -7.28 15.46
N PRO A 531 14.98 -8.03 16.32
CA PRO A 531 15.05 -9.49 16.52
C PRO A 531 13.98 -10.26 15.72
N ALA A 532 14.02 -11.59 15.81
CA ALA A 532 12.97 -12.48 15.34
C ALA A 532 11.66 -12.29 16.12
N ILE A 533 11.72 -12.20 17.46
CA ILE A 533 10.53 -11.92 18.28
C ILE A 533 10.85 -10.88 19.34
N GLU A 534 9.99 -9.87 19.45
CA GLU A 534 10.01 -8.90 20.54
C GLU A 534 8.67 -8.94 21.28
N LEU A 535 8.70 -8.86 22.62
CA LEU A 535 7.51 -8.73 23.45
C LEU A 535 7.76 -7.75 24.59
N ASP A 536 6.86 -6.78 24.75
CA ASP A 536 6.88 -5.82 25.86
C ASP A 536 5.74 -6.04 26.86
N SER A 537 5.74 -5.29 27.95
CA SER A 537 4.72 -5.33 29.00
C SER A 537 3.88 -4.05 29.08
N ARG A 538 3.70 -3.31 27.98
CA ARG A 538 3.00 -2.02 28.01
C ARG A 538 1.58 -2.09 28.61
N GLY A 539 0.94 -3.26 28.55
CA GLY A 539 -0.36 -3.56 29.15
C GLY A 539 -0.45 -3.33 30.67
N THR A 540 0.67 -3.41 31.39
CA THR A 540 0.76 -3.20 32.85
C THR A 540 1.44 -1.89 33.25
N SER A 541 1.95 -1.14 32.27
CA SER A 541 2.72 0.07 32.53
C SER A 541 1.93 1.17 33.25
N ASP A 542 2.62 1.91 34.12
CA ASP A 542 2.10 3.09 34.82
C ASP A 542 2.14 4.36 33.97
N HIS A 543 2.73 4.33 32.77
CA HIS A 543 2.77 5.51 31.91
C HIS A 543 1.33 5.96 31.56
N PRO A 544 0.98 7.25 31.74
CA PRO A 544 -0.40 7.71 31.58
C PRO A 544 -1.04 7.41 30.22
N VAL A 545 -0.24 7.42 29.15
CA VAL A 545 -0.71 7.10 27.77
C VAL A 545 -1.20 5.66 27.71
N TRP A 546 -0.36 4.70 28.10
CA TRP A 546 -0.69 3.28 28.06
C TRP A 546 -1.75 2.92 29.10
N ARG A 547 -1.67 3.48 30.31
CA ARG A 547 -2.69 3.28 31.36
C ARG A 547 -4.08 3.72 30.88
N ARG A 548 -4.19 4.87 30.21
CA ARG A 548 -5.46 5.37 29.65
C ARG A 548 -5.96 4.50 28.50
N MET A 549 -5.04 4.03 27.65
CA MET A 549 -5.39 3.13 26.55
C MET A 549 -6.01 1.83 27.07
N VAL A 550 -5.33 1.12 27.97
CA VAL A 550 -5.76 -0.18 28.49
C VAL A 550 -7.01 -0.06 29.36
N MET A 551 -6.99 0.81 30.37
CA MET A 551 -8.06 0.90 31.38
C MET A 551 -9.22 1.81 30.96
N GLY A 552 -9.07 2.55 29.86
CA GLY A 552 -10.12 3.39 29.29
C GLY A 552 -10.65 2.80 27.98
N TYR A 553 -9.95 3.07 26.87
CA TYR A 553 -10.42 2.70 25.53
C TYR A 553 -10.60 1.20 25.35
N MET A 554 -9.58 0.40 25.67
CA MET A 554 -9.62 -1.05 25.45
C MET A 554 -10.62 -1.75 26.37
N LYS A 555 -10.73 -1.32 27.63
CA LYS A 555 -11.79 -1.78 28.54
C LYS A 555 -13.18 -1.51 27.95
N GLU A 556 -13.41 -0.33 27.38
CA GLU A 556 -14.69 0.00 26.73
C GLU A 556 -14.96 -0.91 25.52
N GLN A 557 -13.96 -1.17 24.65
CA GLN A 557 -14.14 -2.11 23.53
C GLN A 557 -14.44 -3.53 24.01
N TYR A 558 -13.75 -3.97 25.07
CA TYR A 558 -13.97 -5.27 25.67
C TYR A 558 -15.40 -5.42 26.21
N GLU A 559 -15.89 -4.45 26.97
CA GLU A 559 -17.25 -4.46 27.53
C GLU A 559 -18.33 -4.40 26.44
N LYS A 560 -18.09 -3.68 25.33
CA LYS A 560 -19.03 -3.61 24.19
C LYS A 560 -19.32 -4.97 23.57
N MET A 561 -18.36 -5.89 23.59
CA MET A 561 -18.53 -7.23 23.00
C MET A 561 -19.18 -8.24 23.95
N ARG A 562 -19.40 -7.88 25.22
CA ARG A 562 -20.03 -8.73 26.26
C ARG A 562 -19.42 -10.14 26.33
N PRO A 563 -18.11 -10.26 26.58
CA PRO A 563 -17.39 -11.53 26.49
C PRO A 563 -17.87 -12.63 27.46
N SER A 564 -18.58 -12.27 28.53
CA SER A 564 -19.21 -13.22 29.47
C SER A 564 -20.54 -13.81 28.99
N GLU A 565 -21.06 -13.36 27.85
CA GLU A 565 -22.29 -13.83 27.22
C GLU A 565 -21.99 -14.60 25.91
N PRO A 566 -22.84 -15.54 25.47
CA PRO A 566 -22.80 -16.04 24.10
C PRO A 566 -23.01 -14.90 23.08
N PRO A 567 -22.31 -14.92 21.93
CA PRO A 567 -21.50 -16.03 21.43
C PRO A 567 -20.06 -16.06 21.99
N TYR A 568 -19.53 -14.96 22.53
CA TYR A 568 -18.13 -14.85 22.94
C TYR A 568 -17.74 -15.84 24.04
N ARG A 569 -18.52 -15.99 25.12
CA ARG A 569 -18.17 -16.95 26.20
C ARG A 569 -18.02 -18.39 25.69
N VAL A 570 -18.77 -18.74 24.65
CA VAL A 570 -18.74 -20.09 24.07
C VAL A 570 -17.59 -20.24 23.08
N ARG A 571 -17.35 -19.21 22.25
CA ARG A 571 -16.37 -19.27 21.16
C ARG A 571 -14.94 -18.95 21.61
N TYR A 572 -14.78 -18.07 22.60
CA TYR A 572 -13.51 -17.58 23.14
C TYR A 572 -13.53 -17.60 24.69
N PRO A 573 -13.64 -18.78 25.32
CA PRO A 573 -13.76 -18.90 26.77
C PRO A 573 -12.55 -18.32 27.54
N GLU A 574 -11.38 -18.22 26.91
CA GLU A 574 -10.16 -17.63 27.46
C GLU A 574 -10.31 -16.15 27.86
N LEU A 575 -11.25 -15.41 27.25
CA LEU A 575 -11.50 -14.00 27.60
C LEU A 575 -11.92 -13.83 29.06
N ALA A 576 -12.52 -14.85 29.68
CA ALA A 576 -12.88 -14.82 31.10
C ALA A 576 -11.68 -14.56 32.02
N ALA A 577 -10.45 -14.87 31.59
CA ALA A 577 -9.23 -14.59 32.35
C ALA A 577 -8.89 -13.09 32.43
N ILE A 578 -9.48 -12.25 31.57
CA ILE A 578 -9.20 -10.81 31.51
C ILE A 578 -10.05 -10.02 32.51
N GLU A 579 -11.27 -10.47 32.77
CA GLU A 579 -12.26 -9.75 33.62
C GLU A 579 -11.72 -9.33 35.00
N PRO A 580 -10.96 -10.17 35.74
CA PRO A 580 -10.42 -9.77 37.04
C PRO A 580 -9.52 -8.53 36.97
N TYR A 581 -8.79 -8.32 35.87
CA TYR A 581 -7.86 -7.20 35.73
C TYR A 581 -8.56 -5.85 35.59
N PHE A 582 -9.75 -5.82 34.97
CA PHE A 582 -10.55 -4.59 34.85
C PHE A 582 -11.23 -4.15 36.15
N SER A 583 -11.21 -4.99 37.18
CA SER A 583 -11.64 -4.63 38.54
C SER A 583 -10.55 -3.91 39.35
N GLY A 584 -9.27 -4.07 38.97
CA GLY A 584 -8.12 -3.41 39.58
C GLY A 584 -7.66 -2.16 38.84
N THR A 585 -6.47 -1.64 39.19
CA THR A 585 -5.84 -0.47 38.53
C THR A 585 -4.50 -0.78 37.85
N ASN A 586 -4.01 -2.02 37.96
CA ASN A 586 -2.65 -2.41 37.54
C ASN A 586 -2.53 -2.77 36.05
N GLY A 587 -3.63 -2.71 35.28
CA GLY A 587 -3.60 -3.03 33.84
C GLY A 587 -3.75 -4.52 33.60
N VAL A 588 -3.47 -4.96 32.38
CA VAL A 588 -3.65 -6.37 31.96
C VAL A 588 -2.29 -6.93 31.53
N PRO A 589 -1.80 -8.02 32.16
CA PRO A 589 -0.50 -8.60 31.83
C PRO A 589 -0.51 -9.42 30.53
N PRO A 590 0.66 -9.53 29.84
CA PRO A 590 0.83 -10.28 28.60
C PRO A 590 0.97 -11.80 28.83
N GLU A 591 -0.03 -12.41 29.47
CA GLU A 591 -0.03 -13.84 29.81
C GLU A 591 -0.45 -14.74 28.64
N GLY A 592 -0.28 -16.05 28.78
CA GLY A 592 -0.83 -17.03 27.83
C GLY A 592 -0.16 -17.04 26.46
N ASN A 593 0.92 -16.29 26.29
CA ASN A 593 1.71 -16.25 25.07
C ASN A 593 2.60 -17.50 24.98
N VAL A 594 2.56 -18.18 23.83
CA VAL A 594 3.27 -19.44 23.58
C VAL A 594 4.12 -19.33 22.32
N ILE A 595 5.43 -19.56 22.44
CA ILE A 595 6.42 -19.50 21.36
C ILE A 595 7.08 -20.87 21.19
N THR A 596 6.72 -21.63 20.15
CA THR A 596 7.20 -23.02 19.99
C THR A 596 7.51 -23.44 18.57
N HIS A 597 8.42 -24.40 18.39
CA HIS A 597 8.71 -25.00 17.08
C HIS A 597 9.12 -24.00 16.01
N ASN A 598 9.72 -22.86 16.34
CA ASN A 598 10.22 -21.92 15.32
C ASN A 598 11.69 -22.21 14.97
N VAL A 599 12.12 -21.76 13.80
CA VAL A 599 13.53 -21.76 13.36
C VAL A 599 14.04 -20.34 13.34
N CYS A 600 15.21 -20.08 13.94
CA CYS A 600 15.86 -18.79 13.86
C CYS A 600 17.34 -18.93 13.48
N LEU A 601 17.73 -18.13 12.48
CA LEU A 601 19.11 -17.80 12.16
C LEU A 601 19.26 -16.28 12.32
N GLY A 602 19.72 -15.82 13.48
CA GLY A 602 19.86 -14.39 13.78
C GLY A 602 19.59 -14.05 15.24
N GLU A 603 19.20 -12.80 15.51
CA GLU A 603 18.81 -12.38 16.86
C GLU A 603 17.46 -13.00 17.22
N TRP A 604 17.42 -13.82 18.27
CA TRP A 604 16.26 -14.64 18.59
C TRP A 604 15.10 -13.87 19.23
N VAL A 605 15.15 -13.66 20.56
CA VAL A 605 14.02 -13.15 21.32
C VAL A 605 14.48 -12.02 22.23
N ARG A 606 13.73 -10.90 22.22
CA ARG A 606 13.83 -9.81 23.19
C ARG A 606 12.52 -9.70 23.97
N ILE A 607 12.56 -9.93 25.28
CA ILE A 607 11.37 -9.84 26.13
C ILE A 607 11.66 -8.91 27.29
N ASP A 608 10.71 -8.01 27.59
CA ASP A 608 10.73 -7.20 28.81
C ASP A 608 10.83 -8.09 30.05
N GLU A 609 11.69 -7.73 31.00
CA GLU A 609 11.95 -8.50 32.23
C GLU A 609 10.66 -8.86 32.99
N SER A 610 9.70 -7.95 33.01
CA SER A 610 8.41 -8.15 33.67
C SER A 610 7.46 -9.11 32.95
N ALA A 611 7.63 -9.29 31.64
CA ALA A 611 6.84 -10.21 30.82
C ALA A 611 7.47 -11.60 30.70
N ALA A 612 8.81 -11.70 30.81
CA ALA A 612 9.55 -12.96 30.67
C ALA A 612 8.98 -14.16 31.47
N PRO A 613 8.56 -14.03 32.75
CA PRO A 613 8.00 -15.17 33.49
C PRO A 613 6.58 -15.59 33.06
N LEU A 614 5.93 -14.83 32.18
CA LEU A 614 4.54 -15.03 31.75
C LEU A 614 4.42 -15.67 30.37
N VAL A 615 5.56 -15.91 29.69
CA VAL A 615 5.63 -16.42 28.32
C VAL A 615 6.18 -17.84 28.33
N GLU A 616 5.51 -18.76 27.63
CA GLU A 616 6.00 -20.13 27.41
C GLU A 616 6.89 -20.18 26.16
N ILE A 617 8.17 -20.55 26.32
CA ILE A 617 9.11 -20.73 25.21
C ILE A 617 9.73 -22.12 25.29
N ARG A 618 9.51 -22.95 24.27
CA ARG A 618 10.09 -24.30 24.19
C ARG A 618 10.16 -24.82 22.77
N ASP A 619 10.94 -25.88 22.56
CA ASP A 619 10.98 -26.63 21.30
C ASP A 619 11.34 -25.78 20.07
N ASN A 620 12.08 -24.67 20.23
CA ASN A 620 12.54 -23.82 19.12
C ASN A 620 13.96 -24.20 18.70
N PHE A 621 14.26 -24.11 17.41
CA PHE A 621 15.58 -24.33 16.82
C PHE A 621 16.25 -22.97 16.55
N VAL A 622 17.19 -22.56 17.40
CA VAL A 622 17.75 -21.19 17.39
C VAL A 622 19.27 -21.14 17.20
N ASP A 623 19.96 -22.25 17.46
CA ASP A 623 21.43 -22.37 17.42
C ASP A 623 21.80 -23.62 16.61
N GLY A 624 21.82 -23.52 15.29
CA GLY A 624 22.22 -24.62 14.40
C GLY A 624 21.98 -24.35 12.92
N GLU A 625 22.35 -25.31 12.08
CA GLU A 625 22.20 -25.22 10.62
C GLU A 625 20.91 -25.91 10.16
N PRO A 626 19.87 -25.16 9.75
CA PRO A 626 18.58 -25.74 9.41
C PRO A 626 18.59 -26.54 8.10
N SER A 627 19.61 -26.34 7.26
CA SER A 627 19.76 -26.98 5.94
C SER A 627 18.66 -26.58 4.94
N PHE A 628 18.49 -25.27 4.72
CA PHE A 628 17.62 -24.73 3.67
C PHE A 628 18.10 -25.10 2.26
N CYS A 629 17.16 -25.23 1.31
CA CYS A 629 17.47 -25.63 -0.07
C CYS A 629 18.38 -24.64 -0.81
N ASP A 630 18.09 -23.34 -0.79
CA ASP A 630 18.90 -22.31 -1.45
C ASP A 630 18.71 -20.93 -0.78
N PRO A 631 19.18 -20.76 0.48
CA PRO A 631 18.91 -19.55 1.27
C PRO A 631 19.55 -18.29 0.67
N ALA A 632 20.61 -18.44 -0.13
CA ALA A 632 21.30 -17.34 -0.78
C ALA A 632 20.44 -16.61 -1.84
N TYR A 633 19.35 -17.24 -2.30
CA TYR A 633 18.35 -16.67 -3.21
C TYR A 633 16.94 -16.64 -2.58
N GLY A 634 16.85 -16.77 -1.25
CA GLY A 634 15.58 -16.72 -0.52
C GLY A 634 14.71 -17.99 -0.64
N VAL A 635 15.31 -19.16 -0.90
CA VAL A 635 14.58 -20.45 -0.93
C VAL A 635 14.75 -21.18 0.41
N PHE A 636 13.84 -20.90 1.34
CA PHE A 636 13.86 -21.41 2.71
C PHE A 636 13.06 -22.70 2.92
N ALA A 637 12.78 -23.45 1.85
CA ALA A 637 12.21 -24.79 1.98
C ALA A 637 13.17 -25.72 2.72
N LEU A 638 12.62 -26.61 3.56
CA LEU A 638 13.37 -27.61 4.31
C LEU A 638 13.12 -29.01 3.72
N GLY A 639 14.19 -29.74 3.44
CA GLY A 639 14.09 -31.14 3.01
C GLY A 639 13.67 -32.08 4.15
N PRO A 640 13.12 -33.27 3.83
CA PRO A 640 12.64 -34.24 4.83
C PRO A 640 13.73 -34.77 5.77
N ASN A 641 15.00 -34.66 5.39
CA ASN A 641 16.15 -35.06 6.20
C ASN A 641 16.73 -33.90 7.05
N SER A 642 16.11 -32.72 7.03
CA SER A 642 16.58 -31.59 7.84
C SER A 642 16.53 -31.96 9.34
N PRO A 643 17.60 -31.67 10.11
CA PRO A 643 17.59 -31.80 11.57
C PRO A 643 16.43 -31.07 12.25
N VAL A 644 15.97 -29.97 11.65
CA VAL A 644 14.84 -29.18 12.16
C VAL A 644 13.53 -29.96 12.03
N VAL A 645 13.32 -30.61 10.87
CA VAL A 645 12.12 -31.44 10.62
C VAL A 645 12.12 -32.64 11.57
N GLN A 646 13.28 -33.24 11.80
CA GLN A 646 13.43 -34.32 12.78
C GLN A 646 13.16 -33.87 14.22
N ALA A 647 13.41 -32.59 14.54
CA ALA A 647 13.09 -31.97 15.82
C ALA A 647 11.62 -31.57 15.99
N GLY A 648 10.75 -31.88 15.01
CA GLY A 648 9.31 -31.67 15.11
C GLY A 648 8.78 -30.44 14.36
N PHE A 649 9.63 -29.72 13.62
CA PHE A 649 9.18 -28.64 12.74
C PHE A 649 8.41 -29.22 11.54
N ALA A 650 7.21 -28.67 11.27
CA ALA A 650 6.41 -29.05 10.12
C ALA A 650 6.89 -28.26 8.88
N PRO A 651 7.30 -28.93 7.78
CA PRO A 651 7.69 -28.24 6.55
C PRO A 651 6.62 -27.28 6.04
N ILE A 652 7.04 -26.09 5.60
CA ILE A 652 6.17 -25.06 5.01
C ILE A 652 6.15 -25.27 3.49
N PRO A 653 4.97 -25.27 2.83
CA PRO A 653 4.85 -25.37 1.36
C PRO A 653 5.21 -24.01 0.71
N VAL A 654 6.51 -23.70 0.61
CA VAL A 654 7.03 -22.41 0.13
C VAL A 654 6.58 -22.09 -1.30
N GLU A 655 6.43 -23.12 -2.12
CA GLU A 655 5.98 -23.04 -3.51
C GLU A 655 4.54 -22.54 -3.67
N GLU A 656 3.70 -22.66 -2.63
CA GLU A 656 2.30 -22.20 -2.62
C GLU A 656 2.17 -20.73 -2.20
N ILE A 657 3.25 -20.10 -1.71
CA ILE A 657 3.22 -18.70 -1.24
C ILE A 657 3.36 -17.75 -2.42
N GLY A 658 2.52 -16.71 -2.43
CA GLY A 658 2.51 -15.63 -3.42
C GLY A 658 1.47 -15.87 -4.51
N LEU A 659 1.71 -15.29 -5.69
CA LEU A 659 0.77 -15.38 -6.81
C LEU A 659 0.73 -16.80 -7.39
N VAL A 660 -0.48 -17.23 -7.76
CA VAL A 660 -0.73 -18.54 -8.39
C VAL A 660 -1.38 -18.38 -9.75
N ARG A 661 -0.96 -19.20 -10.73
CA ARG A 661 -1.61 -19.25 -12.04
C ARG A 661 -2.95 -19.96 -11.94
N ASN A 662 -4.03 -19.33 -12.41
CA ASN A 662 -5.36 -19.92 -12.48
C ASN A 662 -6.20 -19.26 -13.59
N GLU A 663 -7.50 -19.55 -13.64
CA GLU A 663 -8.44 -19.01 -14.63
C GLU A 663 -8.61 -17.49 -14.61
N VAL A 664 -8.37 -16.83 -13.46
CA VAL A 664 -8.46 -15.37 -13.31
C VAL A 664 -7.10 -14.71 -13.51
N ARG A 665 -6.02 -15.34 -13.04
CA ARG A 665 -4.63 -14.87 -13.22
C ARG A 665 -3.88 -15.87 -14.10
N THR A 666 -3.94 -15.65 -15.40
CA THR A 666 -3.30 -16.53 -16.39
C THR A 666 -1.80 -16.30 -16.51
N SER A 667 -1.30 -15.15 -16.06
CA SER A 667 0.12 -14.81 -16.00
C SER A 667 0.51 -14.26 -14.63
N ILE A 668 1.72 -14.59 -14.20
CA ILE A 668 2.34 -14.06 -12.99
C ILE A 668 3.68 -13.41 -13.38
N PRO A 669 4.15 -12.39 -12.64
CA PRO A 669 5.49 -11.84 -12.81
C PRO A 669 6.59 -12.92 -12.69
N PRO A 670 7.79 -12.68 -13.23
CA PRO A 670 8.88 -13.63 -13.14
C PRO A 670 9.40 -13.74 -11.70
N ARG A 671 9.54 -14.96 -11.19
CA ARG A 671 10.16 -15.22 -9.88
C ARG A 671 11.68 -15.21 -10.00
N VAL A 672 12.33 -14.11 -9.65
CA VAL A 672 13.80 -14.00 -9.74
C VAL A 672 14.35 -13.70 -8.35
N GLY A 673 15.23 -14.57 -7.84
CA GLY A 673 16.00 -14.30 -6.63
C GLY A 673 17.25 -13.50 -6.97
N THR A 674 17.64 -12.57 -6.10
CA THR A 674 18.93 -11.87 -6.25
C THR A 674 19.84 -12.13 -5.06
N ARG A 675 21.15 -11.98 -5.30
CA ARG A 675 22.19 -12.14 -4.30
C ARG A 675 23.27 -11.08 -4.49
N LEU A 676 23.78 -10.57 -3.37
CA LEU A 676 24.95 -9.69 -3.33
C LEU A 676 26.11 -10.38 -2.60
N GLU A 677 27.31 -10.26 -3.17
CA GLU A 677 28.56 -10.70 -2.54
C GLU A 677 29.60 -9.58 -2.59
N HIS A 678 30.31 -9.33 -1.49
CA HIS A 678 31.44 -8.41 -1.49
C HIS A 678 32.63 -9.05 -2.22
N VAL A 679 33.15 -8.36 -3.23
CA VAL A 679 34.36 -8.76 -3.96
C VAL A 679 35.50 -7.86 -3.53
N HIS A 680 36.58 -8.47 -3.02
CA HIS A 680 37.83 -7.79 -2.67
C HIS A 680 38.98 -8.41 -3.46
N ARG A 681 39.60 -7.64 -4.36
CA ARG A 681 40.78 -8.06 -5.16
C ARG A 681 41.80 -6.95 -5.24
N GLU A 682 43.04 -7.20 -4.80
CA GLU A 682 44.25 -6.37 -5.06
C GLU A 682 44.00 -4.85 -5.17
N ASN A 683 43.32 -4.25 -4.17
CA ASN A 683 42.95 -2.81 -4.08
C ASN A 683 41.69 -2.35 -4.86
N ARG A 684 40.78 -3.25 -5.20
CA ARG A 684 39.44 -2.90 -5.72
C ARG A 684 38.37 -3.55 -4.87
N ASN A 685 37.47 -2.71 -4.36
CA ASN A 685 36.22 -3.13 -3.72
C ASN A 685 35.10 -3.08 -4.76
N GLY A 686 34.29 -4.13 -4.79
CA GLY A 686 33.11 -4.19 -5.64
C GLY A 686 32.05 -5.09 -5.03
N VAL A 687 30.90 -5.16 -5.68
CA VAL A 687 29.84 -6.11 -5.35
C VAL A 687 29.56 -6.98 -6.56
N LEU A 688 29.53 -8.29 -6.38
CA LEU A 688 29.01 -9.22 -7.37
C LEU A 688 27.51 -9.32 -7.14
N VAL A 689 26.73 -8.88 -8.12
CA VAL A 689 25.28 -9.04 -8.15
C VAL A 689 24.98 -10.29 -8.96
N SER A 690 24.20 -11.20 -8.40
CA SER A 690 23.71 -12.38 -9.11
C SER A 690 22.19 -12.37 -9.13
N ALA A 691 21.62 -12.83 -10.24
CA ALA A 691 20.18 -13.03 -10.42
C ALA A 691 19.96 -14.47 -10.85
N LYS A 692 19.00 -15.14 -10.21
CA LYS A 692 18.63 -16.53 -10.50
C LYS A 692 17.15 -16.61 -10.79
N ASN A 693 16.80 -17.24 -11.92
CA ASN A 693 15.40 -17.50 -12.23
C ASN A 693 14.90 -18.69 -11.40
N LEU A 694 14.02 -18.41 -10.44
CA LEU A 694 13.38 -19.37 -9.54
C LEU A 694 12.03 -19.85 -10.10
N GLY A 695 11.58 -19.28 -11.22
CA GLY A 695 10.33 -19.62 -11.88
C GLY A 695 10.45 -20.76 -12.89
N ASP A 696 9.33 -21.06 -13.53
CA ASP A 696 9.17 -22.11 -14.54
C ASP A 696 9.24 -21.59 -15.99
N SER A 697 9.41 -20.29 -16.16
CA SER A 697 9.33 -19.57 -17.44
C SER A 697 10.55 -18.65 -17.61
N PRO A 698 10.97 -18.30 -18.84
CA PRO A 698 12.04 -17.32 -19.04
C PRO A 698 11.74 -15.99 -18.34
N ALA A 699 12.76 -15.42 -17.69
CA ALA A 699 12.67 -14.15 -16.99
C ALA A 699 13.53 -13.10 -17.71
N GLU A 700 12.93 -11.98 -18.07
CA GLU A 700 13.64 -10.79 -18.55
C GLU A 700 13.44 -9.66 -17.54
N GLY A 701 14.52 -8.94 -17.25
CA GLY A 701 14.40 -7.79 -16.39
C GLY A 701 15.69 -7.02 -16.20
N SER A 702 15.67 -6.16 -15.20
CA SER A 702 16.73 -5.21 -14.94
C SER A 702 16.93 -4.99 -13.45
N LEU A 703 18.19 -4.96 -13.03
CA LEU A 703 18.57 -4.67 -11.66
C LEU A 703 19.36 -3.36 -11.58
N ARG A 704 19.11 -2.62 -10.52
CA ARG A 704 19.89 -1.44 -10.12
C ARG A 704 20.41 -1.65 -8.71
N LEU A 705 21.51 -0.97 -8.42
CA LEU A 705 22.09 -0.92 -7.09
C LEU A 705 21.80 0.41 -6.43
N ARG A 706 21.36 0.34 -5.20
CA ARG A 706 21.29 1.47 -4.29
C ARG A 706 22.36 1.28 -3.23
N VAL A 707 23.20 2.29 -3.02
CA VAL A 707 24.21 2.28 -1.97
C VAL A 707 23.95 3.40 -1.00
N ARG A 708 24.02 3.09 0.30
CA ARG A 708 23.74 4.00 1.39
C ARG A 708 24.86 3.96 2.43
N ARG A 709 25.24 5.13 2.96
CA ARG A 709 26.11 5.29 4.12
C ARG A 709 25.33 5.97 5.24
N ALA A 710 25.14 5.32 6.39
CA ALA A 710 24.39 5.90 7.51
C ALA A 710 23.06 6.56 7.09
N GLY A 711 22.35 5.96 6.12
CA GLY A 711 21.11 6.49 5.54
C GLY A 711 21.26 7.54 4.44
N VAL A 712 22.49 7.99 4.13
CA VAL A 712 22.79 8.93 3.04
C VAL A 712 22.99 8.15 1.74
N PRO A 713 22.21 8.43 0.68
CA PRO A 713 22.45 7.85 -0.65
C PRO A 713 23.87 8.19 -1.14
N VAL A 714 24.59 7.18 -1.61
CA VAL A 714 25.89 7.37 -2.25
C VAL A 714 25.67 7.24 -3.76
N PRO A 715 25.87 8.30 -4.55
CA PRO A 715 25.71 8.21 -5.99
C PRO A 715 26.76 7.26 -6.55
N LEU A 716 26.31 6.35 -7.42
CA LEU A 716 27.18 5.45 -8.17
C LEU A 716 26.94 5.63 -9.66
N ALA A 717 28.00 5.50 -10.45
CA ALA A 717 27.93 5.52 -11.90
C ALA A 717 27.49 4.16 -12.46
N PHE A 718 26.28 3.70 -12.15
CA PHE A 718 25.73 2.44 -12.71
C PHE A 718 24.31 2.63 -13.23
N PRO A 719 24.11 2.55 -14.56
CA PRO A 719 22.80 2.86 -15.13
C PRO A 719 21.77 1.78 -14.81
N GLU A 720 22.09 0.51 -15.06
CA GLU A 720 21.20 -0.65 -14.93
C GLU A 720 21.93 -1.92 -15.43
N TRP A 721 21.67 -3.09 -14.87
CA TRP A 721 22.06 -4.39 -15.46
C TRP A 721 20.85 -5.17 -15.91
N LYS A 722 20.76 -5.38 -17.22
CA LYS A 722 19.69 -6.16 -17.85
C LYS A 722 20.08 -7.63 -17.90
N PHE A 723 19.10 -8.50 -17.70
CA PHE A 723 19.27 -9.94 -17.75
C PHE A 723 18.14 -10.60 -18.53
N THR A 724 18.47 -11.76 -19.10
CA THR A 724 17.52 -12.73 -19.63
C THR A 724 17.97 -14.09 -19.12
N LEU A 725 17.09 -14.79 -18.41
CA LEU A 725 17.41 -16.03 -17.70
C LEU A 725 16.41 -17.12 -18.06
N LEU A 726 16.89 -18.28 -18.50
CA LEU A 726 16.10 -19.50 -18.58
C LEU A 726 15.78 -20.02 -17.17
N PRO A 727 14.75 -20.87 -17.00
CA PRO A 727 14.43 -21.48 -15.70
C PRO A 727 15.66 -22.13 -15.05
N GLY A 728 15.95 -21.78 -13.79
CA GLY A 728 17.10 -22.25 -13.03
C GLY A 728 18.45 -21.61 -13.38
N GLU A 729 18.53 -20.80 -14.44
CA GLU A 729 19.75 -20.11 -14.85
C GLU A 729 20.12 -19.03 -13.84
N THR A 730 21.43 -18.84 -13.65
CA THR A 730 22.00 -17.76 -12.85
C THR A 730 22.93 -16.94 -13.73
N ALA A 731 22.80 -15.62 -13.69
CA ALA A 731 23.77 -14.70 -14.26
C ALA A 731 24.32 -13.80 -13.15
N SER A 732 25.50 -13.24 -13.38
CA SER A 732 26.12 -12.31 -12.44
C SER A 732 26.79 -11.15 -13.17
N SER A 733 26.84 -10.00 -12.52
CA SER A 733 27.59 -8.83 -12.94
C SER A 733 28.29 -8.20 -11.74
N GLU A 734 29.55 -7.82 -11.92
CA GLU A 734 30.34 -7.14 -10.88
C GLU A 734 30.25 -5.62 -11.06
N PHE A 735 30.06 -4.90 -9.97
CA PHE A 735 29.99 -3.44 -9.95
C PHE A 735 31.03 -2.87 -8.98
N PRO A 736 31.90 -1.94 -9.43
CA PRO A 736 32.87 -1.32 -8.54
C PRO A 736 32.19 -0.46 -7.46
N LEU A 737 32.77 -0.44 -6.25
CA LEU A 737 32.44 0.51 -5.18
C LEU A 737 33.54 1.58 -5.07
N GLU A 738 34.01 2.08 -6.22
CA GLU A 738 35.05 3.11 -6.28
C GLU A 738 34.59 4.41 -5.63
N GLY A 739 35.43 5.03 -4.80
CA GLY A 739 35.11 6.27 -4.09
C GLY A 739 34.15 6.11 -2.91
N VAL A 740 33.84 4.87 -2.53
CA VAL A 740 33.01 4.56 -1.36
C VAL A 740 33.91 4.10 -0.21
N ASP A 741 34.00 4.90 0.85
CA ASP A 741 34.70 4.58 2.10
C ASP A 741 33.74 4.20 3.25
N GLY A 742 34.27 3.53 4.28
CA GLY A 742 33.53 3.18 5.49
C GLY A 742 32.48 2.08 5.31
N SER A 743 31.57 1.97 6.28
CA SER A 743 30.49 0.97 6.21
C SER A 743 29.35 1.45 5.31
N VAL A 744 28.98 0.61 4.35
CA VAL A 744 27.89 0.87 3.40
C VAL A 744 26.92 -0.29 3.28
N THR A 745 25.66 0.02 3.06
CA THR A 745 24.62 -0.96 2.72
C THR A 745 24.32 -0.85 1.23
N VAL A 746 24.40 -1.98 0.53
CA VAL A 746 24.07 -2.16 -0.87
C VAL A 746 22.74 -2.91 -0.96
N GLU A 747 21.81 -2.40 -1.74
CA GLU A 747 20.51 -3.04 -2.00
C GLU A 747 20.29 -3.17 -3.50
N THR A 748 19.75 -4.30 -3.94
CA THR A 748 19.23 -4.42 -5.31
C THR A 748 17.79 -3.90 -5.37
N TYR A 749 17.44 -3.34 -6.52
CA TYR A 749 16.07 -2.95 -6.85
C TYR A 749 15.80 -3.25 -8.32
N SER A 750 14.56 -3.60 -8.63
CA SER A 750 14.09 -3.90 -9.99
C SER A 750 12.79 -3.15 -10.27
N LYS A 751 12.66 -2.65 -11.51
CA LYS A 751 11.38 -2.17 -12.05
C LYS A 751 10.47 -3.32 -12.48
N VAL A 752 11.04 -4.50 -12.71
CA VAL A 752 10.28 -5.71 -13.02
C VAL A 752 9.76 -6.30 -11.71
N PRO A 753 8.44 -6.49 -11.56
CA PRO A 753 7.85 -7.07 -10.36
C PRO A 753 8.35 -8.49 -10.08
N ASP A 754 8.38 -8.87 -8.81
CA ASP A 754 8.74 -10.21 -8.31
C ASP A 754 10.20 -10.65 -8.58
N VAL A 755 11.02 -9.70 -9.04
CA VAL A 755 12.47 -9.76 -8.90
C VAL A 755 12.82 -9.36 -7.47
N ARG A 756 13.04 -10.36 -6.63
CA ARG A 756 13.26 -10.19 -5.20
C ARG A 756 14.54 -9.39 -4.93
N PRO A 757 14.47 -8.37 -4.06
CA PRO A 757 15.66 -7.62 -3.67
C PRO A 757 16.65 -8.52 -2.90
N SER A 758 17.88 -8.03 -2.78
CA SER A 758 18.89 -8.52 -1.86
C SER A 758 19.61 -7.33 -1.24
N ARG A 759 20.04 -7.49 0.01
CA ARG A 759 20.75 -6.48 0.78
C ARG A 759 22.06 -7.06 1.30
N LEU A 760 23.12 -6.24 1.30
CA LEU A 760 24.41 -6.57 1.87
C LEU A 760 25.03 -5.35 2.52
N THR A 761 25.42 -5.45 3.80
CA THR A 761 26.20 -4.41 4.48
C THR A 761 27.67 -4.80 4.48
N ILE A 762 28.52 -3.90 3.99
CA ILE A 762 29.95 -4.11 3.79
C ILE A 762 30.71 -3.08 4.64
N ALA A 763 31.72 -3.52 5.37
CA ALA A 763 32.71 -2.63 5.96
C ALA A 763 33.87 -2.50 4.96
N LEU A 764 34.02 -1.31 4.36
CA LEU A 764 35.14 -1.02 3.47
C LEU A 764 36.27 -0.39 4.29
N ASP A 765 37.45 -1.01 4.26
CA ASP A 765 38.66 -0.40 4.80
C ASP A 765 38.96 0.91 4.04
N ALA A 766 39.34 1.96 4.79
CA ALA A 766 39.54 3.31 4.28
C ALA A 766 40.76 3.47 3.37
#